data_AF-A0A927TL82-F1
#
_entry.id   AF-A0A927TL82-F1
#
_cell.length_a   1.000
_cell.length_b   1.000
_cell.length_c   1.000
_cell.angle_alpha   90.00
_cell.angle_beta   90.00
_cell.angle_gamma   90.00
#
_symmetry.space_group_name_H-M   'P 1'
#
loop_
_entity.id
_entity.type
_entity.pdbx_description
1 polymer ?
#
loop_
_entity_poly.entity_id
_entity_poly.type
_entity_poly.pdbx_seq_one_letter_code
_entity_poly.pdbx_strand_id
1 'polypeptide(L)'
;MLKIQKPYDFKTELLEVHKKDRRDKSLTPREDEFAFPEEVRIVLLDNSDVILTAARDFTDYLFTSMGISGFITEKQKPGEPAIEISLSKNLGDFNAYMGYRITVKKDGITIEGYDERGVAQALYYLEDLMNLRKAPFLTKGVIQRKSLFTYRNTQSPLGMFAYTDEALALIAHMGMDSISVWIKDPYTTKRGEYIDLRLLSERAAKYGIDVYIELTAAHSKHPDEPDAEEFYEELYGKLFEVCPKLKGIALVGEANQFKSRDPRVGKTPWWENFVDNIPTGKTSPGWWPCCDYPEWVALIQKVVTKYNPDVDLIFCTYNWGFAPEEDRVKLIERLPKGISLLATWDMFHQFKLGNSVQNVADYSLSFVGPGEYFASEAIAAKKRGIKLYSISMTAGRTWDFGVVPYEPMGQQWIKRYEKVQQAQREWGLTGLLENHHYGFHPSIICELEKCAFFTPVKPLIESLRDLLVRDFGEEDAVLAEQAMEKFSEAITYYPPSNEEQYGAFRIGPSYPLWSGNYQELPQHGKLPDRAHAMFGNDIYFGAYRQDFGGRNSLSGVRIMDEIPALQTMERLMLEGIALLESSKAPNDALLRMCNLAKFMQHTIRTGIHVKQHFILKQQLSIAGNQAAAAELLNQMEELLLAERENVLATIPIVQVDSRLGWEPSMEYTTDEYGLRWKLRQLDYELEYALADYRKANALTAE
;
A
#
# COMPACT_ATOMS: atom_id res chain seq x y z
N MET A 1 21.94 12.73 15.55
CA MET A 1 21.88 11.25 15.51
C MET A 1 20.54 10.83 16.06
N LEU A 2 19.84 9.90 15.38
CA LEU A 2 18.56 9.37 15.83
C LEU A 2 18.74 8.51 17.09
N LYS A 3 17.69 8.45 17.91
CA LYS A 3 17.66 7.58 19.10
C LYS A 3 17.42 6.13 18.69
N ILE A 4 18.04 5.19 19.42
CA ILE A 4 17.73 3.77 19.30
C ILE A 4 16.26 3.55 19.66
N GLN A 5 15.56 2.77 18.85
CA GLN A 5 14.18 2.39 19.01
C GLN A 5 14.07 0.89 19.33
N LYS A 6 12.99 0.51 20.00
CA LYS A 6 12.59 -0.88 20.19
C LYS A 6 11.61 -1.29 19.08
N PRO A 7 11.47 -2.60 18.81
CA PRO A 7 10.41 -3.09 17.93
C PRO A 7 9.05 -2.50 18.32
N TYR A 8 8.30 -2.04 17.30
CA TYR A 8 6.98 -1.41 17.38
C TYR A 8 6.92 0.00 18.02
N ASP A 9 8.03 0.65 18.35
CA ASP A 9 8.00 2.03 18.89
C ASP A 9 7.25 2.99 17.93
N PHE A 10 7.38 2.80 16.62
CA PHE A 10 6.65 3.58 15.62
C PHE A 10 5.12 3.52 15.77
N LYS A 11 4.56 2.42 16.29
CA LYS A 11 3.12 2.32 16.54
C LYS A 11 2.68 3.29 17.63
N THR A 12 3.54 3.53 18.61
CA THR A 12 3.30 4.54 19.66
C THR A 12 3.38 5.94 19.07
N GLU A 13 4.35 6.19 18.18
CA GLU A 13 4.44 7.47 17.43
C GLU A 13 3.15 7.73 16.62
N LEU A 14 2.54 6.69 16.04
CA LEU A 14 1.28 6.80 15.27
C LEU A 14 0.04 7.10 16.14
N LEU A 15 0.10 6.93 17.46
CA LEU A 15 -1.00 7.34 18.34
C LEU A 15 -1.04 8.87 18.52
N GLU A 16 0.04 9.58 18.19
CA GLU A 16 0.08 11.04 18.20
C GLU A 16 -0.43 11.61 16.88
N VAL A 17 -1.75 11.78 16.76
CA VAL A 17 -2.40 12.33 15.54
C VAL A 17 -1.91 13.76 15.26
N HIS A 18 -1.83 14.62 16.28
CA HIS A 18 -1.35 16.00 16.15
C HIS A 18 0.02 16.17 16.80
N LYS A 19 0.97 16.71 16.02
CA LYS A 19 2.33 16.94 16.50
C LYS A 19 2.41 18.19 17.38
N LYS A 20 3.07 18.07 18.53
CA LYS A 20 3.40 19.20 19.42
C LYS A 20 4.41 20.14 18.75
N ASP A 21 4.46 21.38 19.23
CA ASP A 21 5.49 22.36 18.88
C ASP A 21 5.62 22.68 17.37
N ARG A 22 4.53 22.55 16.61
CA ARG A 22 4.50 22.90 15.17
C ARG A 22 4.59 24.40 14.90
N ARG A 23 4.08 25.23 15.82
CA ARG A 23 4.04 26.69 15.67
C ARG A 23 5.42 27.33 15.85
N ASP A 24 5.90 27.97 14.80
CA ASP A 24 7.00 28.91 14.85
C ASP A 24 6.51 30.28 15.33
N LYS A 25 6.86 30.62 16.57
CA LYS A 25 6.47 31.88 17.22
C LYS A 25 7.21 33.10 16.68
N SER A 26 8.24 32.93 15.85
CA SER A 26 8.97 34.04 15.22
C SER A 26 8.24 34.63 14.02
N LEU A 27 7.28 33.90 13.44
CA LEU A 27 6.55 34.30 12.26
C LEU A 27 5.45 35.32 12.59
N THR A 28 5.33 36.36 11.77
CA THR A 28 4.25 37.35 11.84
C THR A 28 3.25 37.17 10.70
N PRO A 29 1.97 37.56 10.87
CA PRO A 29 0.99 37.49 9.82
C PRO A 29 1.27 38.53 8.73
N ARG A 30 1.07 38.15 7.47
CA ARG A 30 1.09 39.06 6.31
C ARG A 30 -0.19 39.89 6.26
N GLU A 31 -0.20 40.99 5.51
CA GLU A 31 -1.37 41.88 5.40
C GLU A 31 -2.62 41.16 4.88
N ASP A 32 -2.43 40.20 3.98
CA ASP A 32 -3.46 39.36 3.37
C ASP A 32 -3.81 38.13 4.22
N GLU A 33 -3.20 37.94 5.40
CA GLU A 33 -3.48 36.79 6.27
C GLU A 33 -4.48 37.14 7.37
N PHE A 34 -5.39 36.21 7.67
CA PHE A 34 -6.14 36.11 8.91
C PHE A 34 -5.26 35.45 9.96
N ALA A 35 -5.15 36.07 11.13
CA ALA A 35 -4.45 35.49 12.27
C ALA A 35 -5.46 35.01 13.30
N PHE A 36 -5.35 33.74 13.70
CA PHE A 36 -6.22 33.23 14.74
C PHE A 36 -5.95 33.95 16.07
N PRO A 37 -7.01 34.33 16.80
CA PRO A 37 -6.88 34.80 18.18
C PRO A 37 -6.40 33.66 19.11
N GLU A 38 -6.02 34.01 20.34
CA GLU A 38 -5.66 33.03 21.38
C GLU A 38 -6.84 32.10 21.75
N GLU A 39 -8.06 32.62 21.62
CA GLU A 39 -9.31 31.88 21.83
C GLU A 39 -10.23 32.04 20.62
N VAL A 40 -10.72 30.93 20.08
CA VAL A 40 -11.64 30.94 18.93
C VAL A 40 -12.86 30.07 19.20
N ARG A 41 -14.03 30.53 18.76
CA ARG A 41 -15.25 29.72 18.78
C ARG A 41 -15.41 28.95 17.49
N ILE A 42 -15.74 27.67 17.61
CA ILE A 42 -16.17 26.83 16.49
C ILE A 42 -17.67 26.65 16.61
N VAL A 43 -18.41 27.34 15.74
CA VAL A 43 -19.87 27.41 15.77
C VAL A 43 -20.44 26.39 14.80
N LEU A 44 -21.07 25.34 15.34
CA LEU A 44 -21.74 24.31 14.54
C LEU A 44 -23.19 24.73 14.30
N LEU A 45 -23.49 25.25 13.11
CA LEU A 45 -24.86 25.59 12.70
C LEU A 45 -25.64 24.33 12.30
N ASP A 46 -24.94 23.35 11.74
CA ASP A 46 -25.39 21.97 11.55
C ASP A 46 -24.54 21.04 12.39
N ASN A 47 -25.17 20.05 13.02
CA ASN A 47 -24.49 19.13 13.93
C ASN A 47 -24.77 17.68 13.54
N SER A 48 -23.70 16.93 13.29
CA SER A 48 -23.71 15.48 13.10
C SER A 48 -22.51 14.89 13.84
N ASP A 49 -22.52 13.58 14.08
CA ASP A 49 -21.39 12.92 14.75
C ASP A 49 -20.06 13.13 14.01
N VAL A 50 -20.10 13.18 12.68
CA VAL A 50 -18.92 13.46 11.83
C VAL A 50 -18.41 14.88 12.03
N ILE A 51 -19.31 15.87 11.95
CA ILE A 51 -18.94 17.28 12.14
C ILE A 51 -18.40 17.50 13.56
N LEU A 52 -19.04 16.93 14.57
CA LEU A 52 -18.61 17.06 15.96
C LEU A 52 -17.26 16.38 16.20
N THR A 53 -17.02 15.21 15.60
CA THR A 53 -15.74 14.50 15.71
C THR A 53 -14.62 15.30 15.06
N ALA A 54 -14.82 15.79 13.84
CA ALA A 54 -13.83 16.61 13.15
C ALA A 54 -13.59 17.95 13.87
N ALA A 55 -14.63 18.58 14.44
CA ALA A 55 -14.47 19.80 15.22
C ALA A 55 -13.66 19.56 16.51
N ARG A 56 -13.87 18.42 17.20
CA ARG A 56 -13.08 18.05 18.39
C ARG A 56 -11.62 17.78 18.06
N ASP A 57 -11.39 17.05 16.98
CA ASP A 57 -10.06 16.80 16.44
C ASP A 57 -9.37 18.14 16.12
N PHE A 58 -10.03 19.03 15.37
CA PHE A 58 -9.50 20.37 15.07
C PHE A 58 -9.25 21.22 16.32
N THR A 59 -10.07 21.12 17.39
CA THR A 59 -9.76 21.79 18.67
C THR A 59 -8.50 21.23 19.33
N ASP A 60 -8.29 19.92 19.26
CA ASP A 60 -7.05 19.30 19.77
C ASP A 60 -5.86 19.78 18.94
N TYR A 61 -5.97 19.82 17.61
CA TYR A 61 -4.93 20.36 16.74
C TYR A 61 -4.57 21.82 17.10
N LEU A 62 -5.59 22.68 17.20
CA LEU A 62 -5.38 24.09 17.54
C LEU A 62 -4.62 24.23 18.86
N PHE A 63 -4.98 23.42 19.86
CA PHE A 63 -4.33 23.45 21.16
C PHE A 63 -2.91 22.85 21.11
N THR A 64 -2.79 21.61 20.65
CA THR A 64 -1.57 20.79 20.67
C THR A 64 -0.50 21.33 19.72
N SER A 65 -0.88 21.69 18.49
CA SER A 65 0.06 22.10 17.45
C SER A 65 0.24 23.62 17.36
N MET A 66 -0.82 24.40 17.64
CA MET A 66 -0.82 25.86 17.43
C MET A 66 -0.91 26.70 18.72
N GLY A 67 -1.16 26.09 19.88
CA GLY A 67 -1.30 26.79 21.16
C GLY A 67 -2.49 27.76 21.19
N ILE A 68 -3.61 27.40 20.57
CA ILE A 68 -4.86 28.17 20.51
C ILE A 68 -5.97 27.37 21.21
N SER A 69 -6.77 28.04 22.02
CA SER A 69 -7.93 27.42 22.67
C SER A 69 -9.16 27.49 21.77
N GLY A 70 -9.62 26.34 21.28
CA GLY A 70 -10.85 26.21 20.51
C GLY A 70 -12.05 25.82 21.40
N PHE A 71 -13.19 26.48 21.22
CA PHE A 71 -14.43 26.18 21.95
C PHE A 71 -15.58 25.87 20.99
N ILE A 72 -16.07 24.63 21.03
CA ILE A 72 -17.23 24.20 20.24
C ILE A 72 -18.51 24.75 20.87
N THR A 73 -19.37 25.36 20.06
CA THR A 73 -20.67 25.88 20.48
C THR A 73 -21.68 25.83 19.34
N GLU A 74 -22.97 25.94 19.65
CA GLU A 74 -24.05 26.04 18.66
C GLU A 74 -24.49 27.49 18.43
N LYS A 75 -23.99 28.44 19.23
CA LYS A 75 -24.41 29.85 19.17
C LYS A 75 -23.22 30.76 19.01
N GLN A 76 -23.26 31.58 17.97
CA GLN A 76 -22.33 32.66 17.79
C GLN A 76 -22.55 33.76 18.83
N LYS A 77 -21.45 34.36 19.31
CA LYS A 77 -21.49 35.62 20.07
C LYS A 77 -21.15 36.78 19.13
N PRO A 78 -22.00 37.82 19.04
CA PRO A 78 -21.71 38.98 18.19
C PRO A 78 -20.38 39.65 18.57
N GLY A 79 -19.52 39.89 17.58
CA GLY A 79 -18.25 40.61 17.75
C GLY A 79 -17.04 39.79 18.18
N GLU A 80 -17.19 38.48 18.40
CA GLU A 80 -16.05 37.55 18.65
C GLU A 80 -15.67 36.81 17.35
N PRO A 81 -14.37 36.68 17.02
CA PRO A 81 -13.94 35.86 15.88
C PRO A 81 -14.40 34.41 16.03
N ALA A 82 -14.98 33.87 14.96
CA ALA A 82 -15.54 32.53 14.95
C ALA A 82 -15.21 31.78 13.66
N ILE A 83 -15.27 30.45 13.75
CA ILE A 83 -15.35 29.53 12.62
C ILE A 83 -16.79 29.04 12.57
N GLU A 84 -17.55 29.52 11.60
CA GLU A 84 -18.93 29.08 11.39
C GLU A 84 -18.96 27.88 10.44
N ILE A 85 -19.62 26.81 10.86
CA ILE A 85 -19.66 25.54 10.13
C ILE A 85 -21.11 25.21 9.81
N SER A 86 -21.41 24.96 8.54
CA SER A 86 -22.75 24.58 8.07
C SER A 86 -22.70 23.61 6.89
N LEU A 87 -23.83 22.96 6.62
CA LEU A 87 -24.07 22.23 5.40
C LEU A 87 -24.74 23.12 4.36
N SER A 88 -24.29 23.02 3.11
CA SER A 88 -24.82 23.81 2.00
C SER A 88 -24.84 22.99 0.72
N LYS A 89 -26.02 22.94 0.09
CA LYS A 89 -26.20 22.38 -1.26
C LYS A 89 -25.97 23.44 -2.35
N ASN A 90 -25.43 24.61 -2.00
CA ASN A 90 -25.21 25.73 -2.91
C ASN A 90 -23.73 26.19 -2.90
N LEU A 91 -22.86 25.31 -3.39
CA LEU A 91 -21.42 25.48 -3.55
C LEU A 91 -20.99 25.59 -5.03
N GLY A 92 -21.93 25.68 -5.96
CA GLY A 92 -21.66 25.73 -7.41
C GLY A 92 -21.10 24.39 -7.92
N ASP A 93 -19.98 24.42 -8.65
CA ASP A 93 -19.31 23.23 -9.20
C ASP A 93 -18.80 22.25 -8.13
N PHE A 94 -18.82 22.68 -6.86
CA PHE A 94 -18.40 21.90 -5.69
C PHE A 94 -19.58 21.24 -4.94
N ASN A 95 -20.78 21.25 -5.52
CA ASN A 95 -21.93 20.46 -5.07
C ASN A 95 -21.74 18.96 -5.34
N ALA A 96 -20.76 18.34 -4.68
CA ALA A 96 -20.37 16.97 -4.89
C ALA A 96 -19.90 16.33 -3.58
N TYR A 97 -19.73 15.00 -3.60
CA TYR A 97 -19.20 14.23 -2.49
C TYR A 97 -17.91 14.84 -1.92
N MET A 98 -17.85 15.04 -0.60
CA MET A 98 -16.75 15.73 0.10
C MET A 98 -16.42 17.13 -0.45
N GLY A 99 -17.38 17.78 -1.11
CA GLY A 99 -17.24 19.15 -1.58
C GLY A 99 -17.36 20.15 -0.42
N TYR A 100 -16.57 21.21 -0.44
CA TYR A 100 -16.63 22.26 0.57
C TYR A 100 -16.15 23.61 0.04
N ARG A 101 -16.55 24.67 0.76
CA ARG A 101 -16.10 26.05 0.60
C ARG A 101 -15.63 26.59 1.95
N ILE A 102 -14.43 27.15 1.97
CA ILE A 102 -13.87 27.89 3.11
C ILE A 102 -13.76 29.36 2.68
N THR A 103 -14.35 30.25 3.46
CA THR A 103 -14.24 31.70 3.27
C THR A 103 -13.50 32.30 4.45
N VAL A 104 -12.28 32.76 4.24
CA VAL A 104 -11.42 33.39 5.25
C VAL A 104 -11.54 34.90 5.13
N LYS A 105 -12.06 35.56 6.15
CA LYS A 105 -12.24 37.03 6.22
C LYS A 105 -11.37 37.62 7.33
N LYS A 106 -11.45 38.94 7.52
CA LYS A 106 -10.72 39.64 8.59
C LYS A 106 -11.27 39.29 9.99
N ASP A 107 -12.56 39.02 10.08
CA ASP A 107 -13.35 38.85 11.29
C ASP A 107 -13.67 37.39 11.63
N GLY A 108 -13.36 36.43 10.76
CA GLY A 108 -13.58 35.01 11.00
C GLY A 108 -13.46 34.14 9.76
N ILE A 109 -13.88 32.88 9.92
CA ILE A 109 -13.87 31.86 8.88
C ILE A 109 -15.27 31.28 8.76
N THR A 110 -15.74 31.07 7.53
CA THR A 110 -16.97 30.31 7.26
C THR A 110 -16.62 29.04 6.49
N ILE A 111 -17.09 27.89 6.96
CA ILE A 111 -16.98 26.59 6.31
C ILE A 111 -18.39 26.12 5.93
N GLU A 112 -18.56 25.81 4.65
CA GLU A 112 -19.78 25.24 4.10
C GLU A 112 -19.43 23.92 3.42
N GLY A 113 -19.89 22.79 3.95
CA GLY A 113 -19.71 21.47 3.34
C GLY A 113 -20.94 21.03 2.56
N TYR A 114 -20.75 20.33 1.44
CA TYR A 114 -21.85 19.70 0.71
C TYR A 114 -22.48 18.56 1.53
N ASP A 115 -21.63 17.81 2.24
CA ASP A 115 -21.96 16.76 3.18
C ASP A 115 -21.06 16.89 4.43
N GLU A 116 -21.34 16.09 5.46
CA GLU A 116 -20.58 16.11 6.70
C GLU A 116 -19.09 15.71 6.50
N ARG A 117 -18.79 14.88 5.51
CA ARG A 117 -17.41 14.50 5.15
C ARG A 117 -16.67 15.68 4.54
N GLY A 118 -17.33 16.51 3.73
CA GLY A 118 -16.78 17.74 3.17
C GLY A 118 -16.44 18.76 4.25
N VAL A 119 -17.27 18.89 5.29
CA VAL A 119 -16.94 19.70 6.47
C VAL A 119 -15.69 19.18 7.18
N ALA A 120 -15.62 17.87 7.44
CA ALA A 120 -14.45 17.27 8.08
C ALA A 120 -13.16 17.52 7.28
N GLN A 121 -13.20 17.29 5.97
CA GLN A 121 -12.05 17.54 5.09
C GLN A 121 -11.67 19.03 5.00
N ALA A 122 -12.63 19.94 5.12
CA ALA A 122 -12.34 21.37 5.21
C ALA A 122 -11.52 21.72 6.47
N LEU A 123 -11.87 21.13 7.62
CA LEU A 123 -11.13 21.32 8.88
C LEU A 123 -9.72 20.75 8.79
N TYR A 124 -9.57 19.50 8.33
CA TYR A 124 -8.24 18.90 8.12
C TYR A 124 -7.40 19.71 7.14
N TYR A 125 -8.02 20.31 6.12
CA TYR A 125 -7.29 21.17 5.19
C TYR A 125 -6.83 22.49 5.82
N LEU A 126 -7.57 23.04 6.80
CA LEU A 126 -7.08 24.19 7.58
C LEU A 126 -5.82 23.83 8.38
N GLU A 127 -5.76 22.62 8.92
CA GLU A 127 -4.55 22.10 9.58
C GLU A 127 -3.39 21.99 8.61
N ASP A 128 -3.61 21.44 7.42
CA ASP A 128 -2.58 21.34 6.37
C ASP A 128 -2.00 22.72 6.03
N LEU A 129 -2.86 23.72 5.85
CA LEU A 129 -2.46 25.11 5.55
C LEU A 129 -1.64 25.73 6.69
N MET A 130 -2.07 25.55 7.95
CA MET A 130 -1.33 26.08 9.11
C MET A 130 -0.02 25.31 9.35
N ASN A 131 0.03 24.01 9.05
CA ASN A 131 1.24 23.18 9.11
C ASN A 131 2.27 23.64 8.07
N LEU A 132 1.86 23.90 6.82
CA LEU A 132 2.72 24.46 5.78
C LEU A 132 3.22 25.86 6.15
N ARG A 133 2.33 26.68 6.71
CA ARG A 133 2.66 28.04 7.15
C ARG A 133 3.52 28.08 8.43
N LYS A 134 3.60 26.95 9.15
CA LYS A 134 4.21 26.78 10.48
C LYS A 134 3.66 27.77 11.52
N ALA A 135 2.46 28.29 11.31
CA ALA A 135 1.83 29.28 12.18
C ALA A 135 0.31 29.30 11.92
N PRO A 136 -0.49 29.76 12.90
CA PRO A 136 -1.95 29.81 12.76
C PRO A 136 -2.40 31.05 11.98
N PHE A 137 -1.92 31.13 10.74
CA PHE A 137 -2.22 32.19 9.79
C PHE A 137 -2.76 31.58 8.50
N LEU A 138 -3.82 32.17 7.95
CA LEU A 138 -4.45 31.71 6.72
C LEU A 138 -4.63 32.88 5.76
N THR A 139 -4.29 32.70 4.49
CA THR A 139 -4.55 33.71 3.45
C THR A 139 -6.06 33.97 3.35
N LYS A 140 -6.45 35.25 3.38
CA LYS A 140 -7.84 35.70 3.21
C LYS A 140 -8.32 35.39 1.80
N GLY A 141 -9.58 35.00 1.66
CA GLY A 141 -10.17 34.67 0.36
C GLY A 141 -11.16 33.53 0.43
N VAL A 142 -11.49 32.98 -0.74
CA VAL A 142 -12.39 31.84 -0.89
C VAL A 142 -11.60 30.65 -1.43
N ILE A 143 -11.70 29.53 -0.74
CA ILE A 143 -11.14 28.24 -1.13
C ILE A 143 -12.32 27.30 -1.37
N GLN A 144 -12.34 26.61 -2.50
CA GLN A 144 -13.34 25.58 -2.77
C GLN A 144 -12.63 24.33 -3.24
N ARG A 145 -12.97 23.18 -2.66
CA ARG A 145 -12.39 21.88 -3.04
C ARG A 145 -13.46 20.79 -3.01
N LYS A 146 -13.22 19.70 -3.74
CA LYS A 146 -14.01 18.45 -3.67
C LYS A 146 -13.12 17.24 -3.95
N SER A 147 -13.53 16.08 -3.44
CA SER A 147 -12.83 14.83 -3.75
C SER A 147 -13.04 14.43 -5.22
N LEU A 148 -12.02 13.80 -5.82
CA LEU A 148 -12.12 13.16 -7.14
C LEU A 148 -12.74 11.75 -7.07
N PHE A 149 -12.67 11.11 -5.90
CA PHE A 149 -13.07 9.72 -5.70
C PHE A 149 -14.09 9.61 -4.55
N THR A 150 -14.96 8.60 -4.62
CA THR A 150 -16.01 8.36 -3.59
C THR A 150 -15.82 7.05 -2.84
N TYR A 151 -14.67 6.41 -3.01
CA TYR A 151 -14.25 5.17 -2.38
C TYR A 151 -12.72 5.21 -2.38
N ARG A 152 -12.12 5.53 -1.24
CA ARG A 152 -10.68 5.49 -1.01
C ARG A 152 -10.43 4.54 0.16
N ASN A 153 -10.23 3.27 -0.19
CA ASN A 153 -10.19 2.17 0.75
C ASN A 153 -8.78 1.85 1.20
N THR A 154 -8.60 1.61 2.49
CA THR A 154 -7.31 1.35 3.10
C THR A 154 -7.41 0.28 4.19
N GLN A 155 -6.26 -0.30 4.52
CA GLN A 155 -6.03 -1.02 5.78
C GLN A 155 -5.46 -0.07 6.84
N SER A 156 -5.49 -0.50 8.11
CA SER A 156 -5.01 0.32 9.23
C SER A 156 -3.49 0.57 9.17
N PRO A 157 -3.03 1.78 9.52
CA PRO A 157 -1.60 2.09 9.65
C PRO A 157 -0.92 1.39 10.84
N LEU A 158 -1.69 0.85 11.79
CA LEU A 158 -1.18 0.12 12.97
C LEU A 158 -0.99 -1.39 12.71
N GLY A 159 -1.42 -1.86 11.54
CA GLY A 159 -1.39 -3.26 11.12
C GLY A 159 -2.78 -3.84 10.87
N MET A 160 -2.82 -5.06 10.33
CA MET A 160 -4.07 -5.70 9.93
C MET A 160 -5.06 -5.75 11.11
N PHE A 161 -6.30 -5.37 10.83
CA PHE A 161 -7.42 -5.37 11.80
C PHE A 161 -7.29 -4.38 12.98
N ALA A 162 -6.20 -3.61 13.10
CA ALA A 162 -5.96 -2.71 14.22
C ALA A 162 -6.59 -1.33 14.02
N TYR A 163 -7.92 -1.23 14.03
CA TYR A 163 -8.66 0.02 13.84
C TYR A 163 -8.98 0.72 15.17
N THR A 164 -7.98 1.36 15.79
CA THR A 164 -8.21 2.26 16.94
C THR A 164 -8.81 3.60 16.48
N ASP A 165 -9.27 4.43 17.42
CA ASP A 165 -9.84 5.75 17.07
C ASP A 165 -8.77 6.67 16.48
N GLU A 166 -7.52 6.56 16.95
CA GLU A 166 -6.35 7.27 16.38
C GLU A 166 -6.06 6.79 14.95
N ALA A 167 -6.13 5.48 14.68
CA ALA A 167 -5.97 4.96 13.32
C ALA A 167 -7.08 5.46 12.39
N LEU A 168 -8.33 5.51 12.86
CA LEU A 168 -9.45 6.07 12.11
C LEU A 168 -9.27 7.57 11.85
N ALA A 169 -8.78 8.32 12.83
CA ALA A 169 -8.43 9.73 12.66
C ALA A 169 -7.35 9.91 11.57
N LEU A 170 -6.24 9.17 11.65
CA LEU A 170 -5.17 9.23 10.65
C LEU A 170 -5.66 8.92 9.22
N ILE A 171 -6.56 7.93 9.07
CA ILE A 171 -7.19 7.60 7.79
C ILE A 171 -8.00 8.78 7.26
N ALA A 172 -8.85 9.38 8.10
CA ALA A 172 -9.68 10.53 7.74
C ALA A 172 -8.83 11.76 7.36
N HIS A 173 -7.73 11.99 8.09
CA HIS A 173 -6.76 13.06 7.83
C HIS A 173 -6.11 12.94 6.44
N MET A 174 -5.91 11.73 5.92
CA MET A 174 -5.37 11.48 4.57
C MET A 174 -6.45 11.55 3.47
N GLY A 175 -7.68 11.90 3.83
CA GLY A 175 -8.80 11.98 2.90
C GLY A 175 -9.28 10.61 2.41
N MET A 176 -8.94 9.54 3.12
CA MET A 176 -9.45 8.19 2.88
C MET A 176 -10.75 8.01 3.66
N ASP A 177 -11.70 7.27 3.11
CA ASP A 177 -13.10 7.26 3.58
C ASP A 177 -13.69 5.86 3.73
N SER A 178 -12.87 4.83 3.54
CA SER A 178 -13.32 3.47 3.73
C SER A 178 -12.20 2.55 4.20
N ILE A 179 -12.58 1.53 4.95
CA ILE A 179 -11.68 0.48 5.41
C ILE A 179 -12.21 -0.89 4.99
N SER A 180 -11.30 -1.85 4.82
CA SER A 180 -11.67 -3.24 4.55
C SER A 180 -11.28 -4.16 5.70
N VAL A 181 -12.16 -5.11 6.01
CA VAL A 181 -11.92 -6.12 7.04
C VAL A 181 -12.07 -7.51 6.44
N TRP A 182 -11.02 -8.31 6.55
CA TRP A 182 -11.04 -9.70 6.12
C TRP A 182 -11.57 -10.59 7.24
N ILE A 183 -12.65 -11.33 6.96
CA ILE A 183 -13.39 -12.12 7.95
C ILE A 183 -13.60 -13.56 7.48
N LYS A 184 -13.78 -14.49 8.42
CA LYS A 184 -14.26 -15.86 8.13
C LYS A 184 -15.77 -15.98 8.32
N ASP A 185 -16.30 -15.22 9.27
CA ASP A 185 -17.70 -15.18 9.68
C ASP A 185 -17.99 -13.81 10.32
N PRO A 186 -19.24 -13.49 10.72
CA PRO A 186 -19.59 -12.18 11.27
C PRO A 186 -18.86 -11.76 12.55
N TYR A 187 -18.16 -12.68 13.23
CA TYR A 187 -17.55 -12.48 14.54
C TYR A 187 -16.05 -12.72 14.57
N THR A 188 -15.46 -13.28 13.49
CA THR A 188 -14.04 -13.61 13.45
C THR A 188 -13.32 -13.05 12.22
N THR A 189 -12.13 -12.49 12.46
CA THR A 189 -11.23 -12.06 11.39
C THR A 189 -10.68 -13.27 10.62
N LYS A 190 -10.06 -13.03 9.47
CA LYS A 190 -9.34 -14.08 8.71
C LYS A 190 -8.23 -14.76 9.54
N ARG A 191 -7.67 -14.06 10.54
CA ARG A 191 -6.70 -14.63 11.50
C ARG A 191 -7.36 -15.51 12.57
N GLY A 192 -8.68 -15.51 12.68
CA GLY A 192 -9.44 -16.25 13.68
C GLY A 192 -9.60 -15.51 15.01
N GLU A 193 -9.35 -14.20 15.03
CA GLU A 193 -9.52 -13.36 16.21
C GLU A 193 -10.94 -12.82 16.28
N TYR A 194 -11.44 -12.60 17.49
CA TYR A 194 -12.73 -11.93 17.68
C TYR A 194 -12.71 -10.51 17.11
N ILE A 195 -13.78 -10.15 16.42
CA ILE A 195 -14.03 -8.78 15.99
C ILE A 195 -15.50 -8.42 16.19
N ASP A 196 -15.74 -7.25 16.78
CA ASP A 196 -17.08 -6.65 16.85
C ASP A 196 -17.26 -5.70 15.65
N LEU A 197 -17.74 -6.23 14.53
CA LEU A 197 -17.97 -5.46 13.30
C LEU A 197 -18.96 -4.32 13.53
N ARG A 198 -19.97 -4.51 14.40
CA ARG A 198 -20.96 -3.47 14.68
C ARG A 198 -20.31 -2.30 15.42
N LEU A 199 -19.54 -2.58 16.48
CA LEU A 199 -18.82 -1.54 17.21
C LEU A 199 -17.81 -0.83 16.31
N LEU A 200 -17.09 -1.56 15.45
CA LEU A 200 -16.17 -0.96 14.50
C LEU A 200 -16.90 -0.02 13.52
N SER A 201 -18.02 -0.44 12.93
CA SER A 201 -18.82 0.41 12.03
C SER A 201 -19.36 1.66 12.73
N GLU A 202 -19.81 1.55 13.98
CA GLU A 202 -20.26 2.71 14.77
C GLU A 202 -19.14 3.70 15.07
N ARG A 203 -17.92 3.21 15.35
CA ARG A 203 -16.75 4.06 15.59
C ARG A 203 -16.26 4.71 14.29
N ALA A 204 -16.10 3.93 13.23
CA ALA A 204 -15.64 4.41 11.92
C ALA A 204 -16.59 5.46 11.33
N ALA A 205 -17.91 5.29 11.49
CA ALA A 205 -18.90 6.25 10.99
C ALA A 205 -18.72 7.66 11.56
N LYS A 206 -18.22 7.81 12.80
CA LYS A 206 -17.92 9.12 13.41
C LYS A 206 -16.80 9.87 12.71
N TYR A 207 -15.92 9.17 12.00
CA TYR A 207 -14.85 9.75 11.19
C TYR A 207 -15.25 9.90 9.72
N GLY A 208 -16.50 9.59 9.37
CA GLY A 208 -16.95 9.54 7.99
C GLY A 208 -16.35 8.37 7.21
N ILE A 209 -15.96 7.29 7.90
CA ILE A 209 -15.33 6.11 7.30
C ILE A 209 -16.34 4.97 7.19
N ASP A 210 -16.48 4.45 5.98
CA ASP A 210 -17.31 3.28 5.67
C ASP A 210 -16.57 1.96 5.89
N VAL A 211 -17.25 0.95 6.43
CA VAL A 211 -16.68 -0.39 6.64
C VAL A 211 -17.12 -1.33 5.52
N TYR A 212 -16.14 -1.88 4.82
CA TYR A 212 -16.29 -2.93 3.83
C TYR A 212 -15.70 -4.23 4.37
N ILE A 213 -16.18 -5.36 3.84
CA ILE A 213 -15.69 -6.68 4.24
C ILE A 213 -15.26 -7.51 3.03
N GLU A 214 -14.30 -8.40 3.26
CA GLU A 214 -13.96 -9.51 2.36
C GLU A 214 -14.19 -10.82 3.14
N LEU A 215 -15.06 -11.67 2.60
CA LEU A 215 -15.40 -12.93 3.25
C LEU A 215 -14.52 -14.06 2.70
N THR A 216 -13.72 -14.66 3.58
CA THR A 216 -12.97 -15.89 3.32
C THR A 216 -13.78 -17.08 3.82
N ALA A 217 -14.63 -17.64 2.95
CA ALA A 217 -15.46 -18.80 3.24
C ALA A 217 -15.51 -19.75 2.03
N ALA A 218 -16.01 -20.98 2.21
CA ALA A 218 -16.12 -21.95 1.13
C ALA A 218 -17.39 -21.75 0.30
N HIS A 219 -17.25 -21.38 -0.98
CA HIS A 219 -18.35 -21.22 -1.94
C HIS A 219 -18.67 -22.55 -2.61
N SER A 220 -19.19 -23.51 -1.84
CA SER A 220 -19.30 -24.91 -2.27
C SER A 220 -20.41 -25.24 -3.28
N LYS A 221 -21.19 -24.24 -3.72
CA LYS A 221 -22.42 -24.37 -4.51
C LYS A 221 -22.32 -23.63 -5.84
N HIS A 222 -22.85 -24.22 -6.90
CA HIS A 222 -23.08 -23.49 -8.16
C HIS A 222 -24.37 -22.64 -8.04
N PRO A 223 -24.45 -21.44 -8.64
CA PRO A 223 -25.64 -20.57 -8.53
C PRO A 223 -26.96 -21.20 -9.01
N ASP A 224 -26.91 -22.15 -9.95
CA ASP A 224 -28.09 -22.90 -10.42
C ASP A 224 -28.54 -24.07 -9.52
N GLU A 225 -27.85 -24.38 -8.41
CA GLU A 225 -28.31 -25.44 -7.51
C GLU A 225 -29.61 -25.03 -6.78
N PRO A 226 -30.57 -25.94 -6.54
CA PRO A 226 -31.87 -25.58 -5.97
C PRO A 226 -31.82 -24.89 -4.60
N ASP A 227 -30.78 -25.17 -3.80
CA ASP A 227 -30.55 -24.62 -2.46
C ASP A 227 -29.47 -23.51 -2.43
N ALA A 228 -29.00 -23.04 -3.60
CA ALA A 228 -27.92 -22.06 -3.67
C ALA A 228 -28.32 -20.70 -3.06
N GLU A 229 -29.55 -20.24 -3.28
CA GLU A 229 -30.02 -18.97 -2.71
C GLU A 229 -30.03 -18.99 -1.18
N GLU A 230 -30.61 -20.04 -0.58
CA GLU A 230 -30.63 -20.22 0.88
C GLU A 230 -29.20 -20.31 1.44
N PHE A 231 -28.33 -21.06 0.78
CA PHE A 231 -26.92 -21.19 1.18
C PHE A 231 -26.19 -19.84 1.19
N TYR A 232 -26.32 -19.05 0.13
CA TYR A 232 -25.64 -17.75 0.05
C TYR A 232 -26.32 -16.66 0.87
N GLU A 233 -27.62 -16.77 1.15
CA GLU A 233 -28.33 -15.90 2.08
C GLU A 233 -27.86 -16.11 3.53
N GLU A 234 -27.67 -17.36 3.97
CA GLU A 234 -27.07 -17.64 5.28
C GLU A 234 -25.61 -17.16 5.37
N LEU A 235 -24.87 -17.24 4.25
CA LEU A 235 -23.46 -16.84 4.22
C LEU A 235 -23.28 -15.31 4.21
N TYR A 236 -23.98 -14.62 3.32
CA TYR A 236 -23.81 -13.18 3.08
C TYR A 236 -24.91 -12.31 3.71
N GLY A 237 -26.16 -12.76 3.72
CA GLY A 237 -27.27 -12.03 4.33
C GLY A 237 -27.07 -11.85 5.83
N LYS A 238 -26.59 -12.89 6.52
CA LYS A 238 -26.25 -12.87 7.95
C LYS A 238 -25.25 -11.78 8.34
N LEU A 239 -24.34 -11.40 7.45
CA LEU A 239 -23.37 -10.33 7.70
C LEU A 239 -24.08 -8.98 7.89
N PHE A 240 -25.07 -8.70 7.05
CA PHE A 240 -25.88 -7.48 7.13
C PHE A 240 -26.96 -7.55 8.21
N GLU A 241 -27.43 -8.75 8.56
CA GLU A 241 -28.29 -8.93 9.73
C GLU A 241 -27.53 -8.57 11.02
N VAL A 242 -26.32 -9.08 11.19
CA VAL A 242 -25.47 -8.82 12.37
C VAL A 242 -24.96 -7.38 12.40
N CYS A 243 -24.57 -6.83 11.24
CA CYS A 243 -24.09 -5.46 11.11
C CYS A 243 -24.77 -4.71 9.95
N PRO A 244 -25.95 -4.10 10.20
CA PRO A 244 -26.70 -3.36 9.18
C PRO A 244 -25.96 -2.12 8.62
N LYS A 245 -24.94 -1.63 9.31
CA LYS A 245 -24.13 -0.47 8.90
C LYS A 245 -22.97 -0.80 7.97
N LEU A 246 -22.76 -2.07 7.62
CA LEU A 246 -21.78 -2.43 6.60
C LEU A 246 -22.13 -1.74 5.29
N LYS A 247 -21.14 -1.10 4.67
CA LYS A 247 -21.35 -0.35 3.44
C LYS A 247 -21.31 -1.24 2.20
N GLY A 248 -20.45 -2.25 2.20
CA GLY A 248 -20.23 -3.07 1.02
C GLY A 248 -19.40 -4.33 1.27
N ILE A 249 -19.33 -5.15 0.23
CA ILE A 249 -18.59 -6.41 0.22
C ILE A 249 -17.72 -6.46 -1.04
N ALA A 250 -16.45 -6.84 -0.88
CA ALA A 250 -15.59 -7.19 -1.99
C ALA A 250 -15.65 -8.71 -2.26
N LEU A 251 -15.97 -9.06 -3.51
CA LEU A 251 -15.96 -10.41 -4.06
C LEU A 251 -14.73 -10.57 -4.95
N VAL A 252 -13.67 -11.14 -4.42
CA VAL A 252 -12.41 -11.37 -5.15
C VAL A 252 -12.55 -12.67 -5.92
N GLY A 253 -12.53 -12.59 -7.27
CA GLY A 253 -12.72 -13.75 -8.14
C GLY A 253 -11.84 -14.95 -7.75
N GLU A 254 -10.55 -14.71 -7.51
CA GLU A 254 -9.60 -15.72 -7.06
C GLU A 254 -9.97 -16.38 -5.73
N ALA A 255 -10.29 -15.58 -4.71
CA ALA A 255 -10.57 -16.06 -3.37
C ALA A 255 -11.98 -16.64 -3.23
N ASN A 256 -12.94 -16.19 -4.05
CA ASN A 256 -14.34 -16.57 -4.02
C ASN A 256 -14.70 -17.51 -5.18
N GLN A 257 -13.84 -18.51 -5.39
CA GLN A 257 -14.10 -19.57 -6.36
C GLN A 257 -15.22 -20.51 -5.88
N PHE A 258 -16.10 -20.87 -6.79
CA PHE A 258 -17.17 -21.85 -6.56
C PHE A 258 -17.05 -23.04 -7.51
N LYS A 259 -17.95 -24.01 -7.40
CA LYS A 259 -18.01 -25.17 -8.29
C LYS A 259 -18.53 -24.80 -9.68
N SER A 260 -17.72 -24.03 -10.42
CA SER A 260 -18.03 -23.57 -11.76
C SER A 260 -18.33 -24.73 -12.71
N ARG A 261 -19.25 -24.50 -13.65
CA ARG A 261 -19.58 -25.41 -14.76
C ARG A 261 -18.87 -25.02 -16.05
N ASP A 262 -17.99 -24.01 -16.03
CA ASP A 262 -17.21 -23.61 -17.20
C ASP A 262 -16.31 -24.78 -17.67
N PRO A 263 -16.38 -25.20 -18.95
CA PRO A 263 -15.61 -26.33 -19.44
C PRO A 263 -14.09 -26.12 -19.42
N ARG A 264 -13.63 -24.87 -19.27
CA ARG A 264 -12.20 -24.50 -19.29
C ARG A 264 -11.49 -24.74 -17.96
N VAL A 265 -12.23 -24.94 -16.87
CA VAL A 265 -11.67 -25.06 -15.52
C VAL A 265 -11.86 -26.45 -14.91
N GLY A 266 -11.08 -26.71 -13.85
CA GLY A 266 -11.30 -27.83 -12.93
C GLY A 266 -12.50 -27.58 -12.01
N LYS A 267 -12.85 -28.57 -11.18
CA LYS A 267 -13.97 -28.44 -10.21
C LYS A 267 -13.51 -28.08 -8.80
N THR A 268 -12.21 -27.95 -8.62
CA THR A 268 -11.55 -27.86 -7.33
C THR A 268 -10.53 -26.72 -7.34
N PRO A 269 -10.15 -26.22 -6.15
CA PRO A 269 -9.05 -25.29 -6.01
C PRO A 269 -7.75 -25.78 -6.65
N TRP A 270 -6.83 -24.85 -6.93
CA TRP A 270 -5.58 -25.19 -7.63
C TRP A 270 -4.73 -26.22 -6.87
N TRP A 271 -4.73 -26.21 -5.53
CA TRP A 271 -4.00 -27.17 -4.69
C TRP A 271 -4.59 -28.59 -4.71
N GLU A 272 -5.80 -28.78 -5.25
CA GLU A 272 -6.48 -30.06 -5.41
C GLU A 272 -6.50 -30.53 -6.89
N ASN A 273 -6.03 -29.71 -7.83
CA ASN A 273 -6.04 -30.00 -9.27
C ASN A 273 -4.90 -30.93 -9.70
N PHE A 274 -4.72 -32.04 -8.98
CA PHE A 274 -3.70 -33.06 -9.23
C PHE A 274 -4.30 -34.47 -9.30
N VAL A 275 -3.72 -35.33 -10.14
CA VAL A 275 -3.99 -36.79 -10.16
C VAL A 275 -2.66 -37.49 -9.98
N ASP A 276 -2.55 -38.35 -8.97
CA ASP A 276 -1.29 -39.02 -8.61
C ASP A 276 -0.12 -38.03 -8.42
N ASN A 277 -0.39 -36.86 -7.83
CA ASN A 277 0.53 -35.72 -7.66
C ASN A 277 1.00 -35.04 -8.97
N ILE A 278 0.30 -35.29 -10.09
CA ILE A 278 0.58 -34.66 -11.39
C ILE A 278 -0.46 -33.58 -11.66
N PRO A 279 -0.07 -32.33 -12.03
CA PRO A 279 -1.01 -31.29 -12.40
C PRO A 279 -1.94 -31.73 -13.53
N THR A 280 -3.24 -31.49 -13.38
CA THR A 280 -4.25 -31.86 -14.38
C THR A 280 -4.21 -31.01 -15.66
N GLY A 281 -3.44 -29.93 -15.68
CA GLY A 281 -3.41 -28.94 -16.75
C GLY A 281 -4.63 -28.02 -16.79
N LYS A 282 -5.59 -28.20 -15.88
CA LYS A 282 -6.75 -27.31 -15.74
C LYS A 282 -6.47 -26.23 -14.71
N THR A 283 -6.86 -25.00 -15.04
CA THR A 283 -6.89 -23.91 -14.06
C THR A 283 -8.04 -24.13 -13.08
N SER A 284 -7.90 -23.61 -11.85
CA SER A 284 -9.01 -23.60 -10.90
C SER A 284 -10.02 -22.50 -11.24
N PRO A 285 -11.30 -22.63 -10.83
CA PRO A 285 -12.32 -21.61 -11.13
C PRO A 285 -11.94 -20.21 -10.68
N GLY A 286 -11.24 -20.06 -9.55
CA GLY A 286 -10.76 -18.76 -9.07
C GLY A 286 -9.68 -18.12 -9.95
N TRP A 287 -8.97 -18.93 -10.72
CA TRP A 287 -7.88 -18.48 -11.60
C TRP A 287 -8.33 -18.39 -13.06
N TRP A 288 -9.61 -18.14 -13.32
CA TRP A 288 -10.12 -17.93 -14.68
C TRP A 288 -11.40 -17.09 -14.66
N PRO A 289 -11.63 -16.21 -15.66
CA PRO A 289 -12.89 -15.50 -15.83
C PRO A 289 -14.01 -16.46 -16.29
N CYS A 290 -14.48 -17.31 -15.38
CA CYS A 290 -15.49 -18.33 -15.67
C CYS A 290 -16.81 -17.70 -16.12
N CYS A 291 -17.47 -18.34 -17.09
CA CYS A 291 -18.67 -17.79 -17.72
C CYS A 291 -19.91 -17.69 -16.82
N ASP A 292 -19.84 -18.27 -15.61
CA ASP A 292 -20.89 -18.36 -14.60
C ASP A 292 -20.69 -17.43 -13.38
N TYR A 293 -19.59 -16.67 -13.33
CA TYR A 293 -19.43 -15.60 -12.33
C TYR A 293 -20.55 -14.55 -12.38
N PRO A 294 -21.03 -14.06 -13.55
CA PRO A 294 -22.12 -13.09 -13.59
C PRO A 294 -23.40 -13.57 -12.89
N GLU A 295 -23.76 -14.84 -13.07
CA GLU A 295 -24.90 -15.49 -12.41
C GLU A 295 -24.67 -15.59 -10.90
N TRP A 296 -23.47 -15.97 -10.48
CA TRP A 296 -23.10 -16.02 -9.07
C TRP A 296 -23.15 -14.63 -8.41
N VAL A 297 -22.57 -13.61 -9.04
CA VAL A 297 -22.61 -12.22 -8.54
C VAL A 297 -24.05 -11.69 -8.47
N ALA A 298 -24.90 -12.00 -9.46
CA ALA A 298 -26.31 -11.63 -9.44
C ALA A 298 -27.07 -12.32 -8.28
N LEU A 299 -26.74 -13.57 -7.97
CA LEU A 299 -27.29 -14.27 -6.82
C LEU A 299 -26.86 -13.61 -5.50
N ILE A 300 -25.57 -13.29 -5.34
CA ILE A 300 -25.08 -12.58 -4.16
C ILE A 300 -25.77 -11.23 -4.02
N GLN A 301 -25.84 -10.45 -5.10
CA GLN A 301 -26.55 -9.16 -5.12
C GLN A 301 -28.00 -9.31 -4.67
N LYS A 302 -28.71 -10.31 -5.19
CA LYS A 302 -30.11 -10.59 -4.81
C LYS A 302 -30.25 -10.84 -3.32
N VAL A 303 -29.36 -11.65 -2.71
CA VAL A 303 -29.49 -11.98 -1.28
C VAL A 303 -29.10 -10.80 -0.39
N VAL A 304 -28.04 -10.06 -0.70
CA VAL A 304 -27.60 -8.94 0.17
C VAL A 304 -28.54 -7.74 0.11
N THR A 305 -29.16 -7.48 -1.04
CA THR A 305 -30.10 -6.36 -1.22
C THR A 305 -31.42 -6.54 -0.48
N LYS A 306 -31.77 -7.76 -0.04
CA LYS A 306 -32.88 -8.00 0.90
C LYS A 306 -32.66 -7.32 2.24
N TYR A 307 -31.40 -7.21 2.67
CA TYR A 307 -31.01 -6.66 3.98
C TYR A 307 -30.55 -5.20 3.88
N ASN A 308 -29.84 -4.85 2.81
CA ASN A 308 -29.39 -3.48 2.55
C ASN A 308 -29.53 -3.13 1.06
N PRO A 309 -30.54 -2.35 0.64
CA PRO A 309 -30.74 -1.99 -0.77
C PRO A 309 -29.64 -1.08 -1.34
N ASP A 310 -28.87 -0.41 -0.48
CA ASP A 310 -27.81 0.55 -0.85
C ASP A 310 -26.39 -0.04 -0.70
N VAL A 311 -26.29 -1.37 -0.59
CA VAL A 311 -25.02 -2.09 -0.50
C VAL A 311 -24.16 -1.88 -1.75
N ASP A 312 -22.90 -1.52 -1.56
CA ASP A 312 -21.91 -1.51 -2.64
C ASP A 312 -21.29 -2.90 -2.78
N LEU A 313 -21.80 -3.68 -3.73
CA LEU A 313 -21.23 -4.98 -4.06
C LEU A 313 -20.11 -4.79 -5.10
N ILE A 314 -18.88 -5.05 -4.67
CA ILE A 314 -17.68 -4.88 -5.49
C ILE A 314 -17.25 -6.25 -6.02
N PHE A 315 -17.22 -6.42 -7.33
CA PHE A 315 -16.66 -7.61 -7.96
C PHE A 315 -15.25 -7.32 -8.46
N CYS A 316 -14.28 -8.09 -7.97
CA CYS A 316 -12.87 -7.88 -8.24
C CYS A 316 -12.31 -8.99 -9.14
N THR A 317 -11.77 -8.60 -10.29
CA THR A 317 -11.19 -9.51 -11.31
C THR A 317 -9.73 -9.89 -10.99
N TYR A 318 -9.29 -9.72 -9.75
CA TYR A 318 -7.90 -9.95 -9.32
C TYR A 318 -7.32 -11.26 -9.89
N ASN A 319 -6.06 -11.17 -10.35
CA ASN A 319 -5.29 -12.26 -10.94
C ASN A 319 -5.77 -12.84 -12.29
N TRP A 320 -6.74 -12.22 -12.98
CA TRP A 320 -7.21 -12.72 -14.29
C TRP A 320 -6.52 -12.12 -15.52
N GLY A 321 -5.60 -11.16 -15.37
CA GLY A 321 -4.98 -10.47 -16.50
C GLY A 321 -4.18 -11.36 -17.46
N PHE A 322 -3.84 -12.59 -17.06
CA PHE A 322 -3.25 -13.58 -17.95
C PHE A 322 -4.22 -14.28 -18.91
N ALA A 323 -5.53 -14.31 -18.59
CA ALA A 323 -6.53 -14.87 -19.48
C ALA A 323 -6.65 -13.99 -20.74
N PRO A 324 -7.11 -14.50 -21.89
CA PRO A 324 -7.34 -13.68 -23.08
C PRO A 324 -8.29 -12.50 -22.79
N GLU A 325 -7.99 -11.33 -23.35
CA GLU A 325 -8.81 -10.11 -23.16
C GLU A 325 -10.28 -10.36 -23.51
N GLU A 326 -10.54 -11.08 -24.61
CA GLU A 326 -11.90 -11.36 -25.06
C GLU A 326 -12.74 -12.10 -24.01
N ASP A 327 -12.14 -12.98 -23.22
CA ASP A 327 -12.84 -13.76 -22.20
C ASP A 327 -13.19 -12.90 -20.98
N ARG A 328 -12.25 -12.04 -20.55
CA ARG A 328 -12.48 -11.10 -19.46
C ARG A 328 -13.54 -10.06 -19.82
N VAL A 329 -13.43 -9.49 -21.02
CA VAL A 329 -14.41 -8.50 -21.50
C VAL A 329 -15.80 -9.12 -21.66
N LYS A 330 -15.91 -10.34 -22.22
CA LYS A 330 -17.19 -11.08 -22.31
C LYS A 330 -17.84 -11.30 -20.94
N LEU A 331 -17.05 -11.56 -19.90
CA LEU A 331 -17.54 -11.66 -18.52
C LEU A 331 -18.09 -10.32 -18.04
N ILE A 332 -17.34 -9.23 -18.20
CA ILE A 332 -17.75 -7.88 -17.76
C ILE A 332 -19.03 -7.41 -18.48
N GLU A 333 -19.17 -7.73 -19.78
CA GLU A 333 -20.37 -7.41 -20.55
C GLU A 333 -21.64 -8.09 -20.04
N ARG A 334 -21.50 -9.20 -19.28
CA ARG A 334 -22.60 -9.97 -18.68
C ARG A 334 -22.83 -9.68 -17.20
N LEU A 335 -21.93 -8.97 -16.52
CA LEU A 335 -22.09 -8.63 -15.10
C LEU A 335 -23.42 -7.91 -14.83
N PRO A 336 -24.07 -8.15 -13.68
CA PRO A 336 -25.32 -7.49 -13.31
C PRO A 336 -25.13 -5.97 -13.19
N LYS A 337 -26.22 -5.21 -13.33
CA LYS A 337 -26.20 -3.75 -13.12
C LYS A 337 -26.18 -3.42 -11.62
N GLY A 338 -25.71 -2.24 -11.26
CA GLY A 338 -25.73 -1.76 -9.87
C GLY A 338 -24.68 -2.39 -8.96
N ILE A 339 -23.66 -3.05 -9.53
CA ILE A 339 -22.44 -3.44 -8.83
C ILE A 339 -21.29 -2.49 -9.20
N SER A 340 -20.19 -2.59 -8.46
CA SER A 340 -18.91 -1.95 -8.80
C SER A 340 -17.93 -3.01 -9.32
N LEU A 341 -17.11 -2.66 -10.32
CA LEU A 341 -16.00 -3.47 -10.81
C LEU A 341 -14.69 -2.96 -10.21
N LEU A 342 -13.89 -3.84 -9.62
CA LEU A 342 -12.54 -3.54 -9.12
C LEU A 342 -11.49 -4.25 -9.99
N ALA A 343 -10.67 -3.49 -10.69
CA ALA A 343 -9.60 -4.00 -11.55
C ALA A 343 -8.22 -3.59 -11.01
N THR A 344 -7.18 -4.37 -11.30
CA THR A 344 -5.82 -4.09 -10.83
C THR A 344 -5.09 -3.14 -11.77
N TRP A 345 -4.45 -2.09 -11.25
CA TRP A 345 -3.91 -0.99 -12.06
C TRP A 345 -2.80 -1.40 -13.03
N ASP A 346 -1.82 -2.16 -12.54
CA ASP A 346 -0.55 -2.42 -13.24
C ASP A 346 -0.19 -3.90 -13.37
N MET A 347 -0.89 -4.81 -12.70
CA MET A 347 -0.65 -6.25 -12.80
C MET A 347 -0.73 -6.73 -14.24
N PHE A 348 0.13 -7.70 -14.57
CA PHE A 348 0.29 -8.29 -15.89
C PHE A 348 0.78 -7.33 -16.99
N HIS A 349 1.15 -6.09 -16.65
CA HIS A 349 1.79 -5.23 -17.64
C HIS A 349 3.17 -5.79 -18.01
N GLN A 350 3.39 -5.96 -19.31
CA GLN A 350 4.65 -6.41 -19.86
C GLN A 350 5.47 -5.24 -20.38
N PHE A 351 6.76 -5.20 -20.03
CA PHE A 351 7.71 -4.22 -20.55
C PHE A 351 9.06 -4.88 -20.86
N LYS A 352 9.87 -4.19 -21.65
CA LYS A 352 11.21 -4.66 -22.01
C LYS A 352 12.25 -4.14 -21.04
N LEU A 353 13.12 -5.03 -20.57
CA LEU A 353 14.32 -4.70 -19.82
C LEU A 353 15.51 -5.34 -20.52
N GLY A 354 16.35 -4.52 -21.17
CA GLY A 354 17.39 -5.02 -22.05
C GLY A 354 16.80 -5.80 -23.23
N ASN A 355 17.22 -7.05 -23.39
CA ASN A 355 16.71 -7.97 -24.41
C ASN A 355 15.58 -8.88 -23.90
N SER A 356 15.25 -8.78 -22.61
CA SER A 356 14.25 -9.60 -21.95
C SER A 356 12.90 -8.89 -21.79
N VAL A 357 11.84 -9.69 -21.66
CA VAL A 357 10.48 -9.23 -21.32
C VAL A 357 10.22 -9.54 -19.85
N GLN A 358 9.77 -8.52 -19.15
CA GLN A 358 9.37 -8.55 -17.75
C GLN A 358 7.86 -8.31 -17.65
N ASN A 359 7.25 -8.85 -16.61
CA ASN A 359 5.83 -8.75 -16.31
C ASN A 359 5.67 -8.31 -14.86
N VAL A 360 4.89 -7.27 -14.62
CA VAL A 360 4.49 -6.87 -13.26
C VAL A 360 3.69 -7.99 -12.63
N ALA A 361 4.26 -8.62 -11.60
CA ALA A 361 3.61 -9.65 -10.80
C ALA A 361 2.45 -9.05 -9.99
N ASP A 362 2.78 -8.25 -8.98
CA ASP A 362 1.82 -7.61 -8.10
C ASP A 362 2.39 -6.26 -7.64
N TYR A 363 1.62 -5.21 -7.90
CA TYR A 363 1.85 -3.77 -7.71
C TYR A 363 3.31 -3.27 -7.66
N SER A 364 3.66 -2.43 -8.63
CA SER A 364 4.98 -1.83 -8.76
C SER A 364 4.90 -0.35 -9.15
N LEU A 365 5.79 0.46 -8.59
CA LEU A 365 6.03 1.86 -8.95
C LEU A 365 7.02 1.99 -10.11
N SER A 366 7.71 0.92 -10.50
CA SER A 366 8.57 0.89 -11.70
C SER A 366 7.79 1.28 -12.97
N PHE A 367 6.48 1.01 -12.97
CA PHE A 367 5.54 1.39 -14.02
C PHE A 367 4.43 2.30 -13.48
N VAL A 368 4.24 3.47 -14.11
CA VAL A 368 3.23 4.46 -13.68
C VAL A 368 1.80 4.08 -14.05
N GLY A 369 1.62 3.16 -14.99
CA GLY A 369 0.31 2.69 -15.42
C GLY A 369 -0.51 3.67 -16.28
N PRO A 370 -1.77 3.31 -16.57
CA PRO A 370 -2.36 2.00 -16.30
C PRO A 370 -1.83 0.90 -17.23
N GLY A 371 -1.92 -0.36 -16.81
CA GLY A 371 -1.64 -1.54 -17.64
C GLY A 371 -2.76 -1.86 -18.63
N GLU A 372 -2.45 -2.66 -19.65
CA GLU A 372 -3.42 -3.10 -20.67
C GLU A 372 -4.60 -3.87 -20.06
N TYR A 373 -4.31 -4.65 -19.02
CA TYR A 373 -5.31 -5.38 -18.27
C TYR A 373 -6.39 -4.43 -17.71
N PHE A 374 -5.99 -3.45 -16.91
CA PHE A 374 -6.90 -2.42 -16.39
C PHE A 374 -7.65 -1.69 -17.50
N ALA A 375 -6.94 -1.24 -18.54
CA ALA A 375 -7.51 -0.43 -19.60
C ALA A 375 -8.65 -1.16 -20.33
N SER A 376 -8.46 -2.44 -20.66
CA SER A 376 -9.48 -3.27 -21.33
C SER A 376 -10.76 -3.40 -20.49
N GLU A 377 -10.62 -3.62 -19.18
CA GLU A 377 -11.74 -3.75 -18.26
C GLU A 377 -12.43 -2.41 -17.97
N ALA A 378 -11.66 -1.33 -17.86
CA ALA A 378 -12.16 0.03 -17.68
C ALA A 378 -13.04 0.48 -18.86
N ILE A 379 -12.62 0.16 -20.10
CA ILE A 379 -13.41 0.43 -21.31
C ILE A 379 -14.73 -0.34 -21.28
N ALA A 380 -14.68 -1.64 -20.93
CA ALA A 380 -15.88 -2.47 -20.83
C ALA A 380 -16.85 -1.99 -19.74
N ALA A 381 -16.32 -1.62 -18.57
CA ALA A 381 -17.10 -1.06 -17.46
C ALA A 381 -17.79 0.25 -17.86
N LYS A 382 -17.05 1.18 -18.48
CA LYS A 382 -17.61 2.45 -18.97
C LYS A 382 -18.72 2.22 -20.01
N LYS A 383 -18.52 1.32 -20.98
CA LYS A 383 -19.53 0.97 -21.99
C LYS A 383 -20.81 0.41 -21.35
N ARG A 384 -20.69 -0.32 -20.24
CA ARG A 384 -21.81 -0.90 -19.48
C ARG A 384 -22.43 0.05 -18.45
N GLY A 385 -21.78 1.17 -18.15
CA GLY A 385 -22.17 2.06 -17.04
C GLY A 385 -21.99 1.41 -15.67
N ILE A 386 -21.02 0.49 -15.53
CA ILE A 386 -20.64 -0.11 -14.24
C ILE A 386 -19.67 0.83 -13.54
N LYS A 387 -19.84 1.02 -12.23
CA LYS A 387 -18.94 1.84 -11.42
C LYS A 387 -17.55 1.20 -11.39
N LEU A 388 -16.51 1.96 -11.72
CA LEU A 388 -15.14 1.45 -11.83
C LEU A 388 -14.31 1.85 -10.62
N TYR A 389 -13.71 0.87 -9.96
CA TYR A 389 -12.70 1.00 -8.93
C TYR A 389 -11.37 0.38 -9.39
N SER A 390 -10.26 0.81 -8.80
CA SER A 390 -8.94 0.26 -9.10
C SER A 390 -8.18 -0.13 -7.85
N ILE A 391 -7.44 -1.23 -7.91
CA ILE A 391 -6.36 -1.48 -6.97
C ILE A 391 -5.13 -0.70 -7.46
N SER A 392 -4.92 0.50 -6.92
CA SER A 392 -3.96 1.49 -7.45
C SER A 392 -2.71 1.66 -6.60
N MET A 393 -2.72 1.22 -5.33
CA MET A 393 -1.59 1.28 -4.40
C MET A 393 -0.96 2.68 -4.30
N THR A 394 -1.81 3.71 -4.22
CA THR A 394 -1.39 5.11 -4.31
C THR A 394 -0.98 5.75 -2.99
N ALA A 395 -1.17 5.07 -1.85
CA ALA A 395 -0.78 5.55 -0.52
C ALA A 395 0.72 5.32 -0.19
N GLY A 396 1.60 5.55 -1.16
CA GLY A 396 3.05 5.61 -0.97
C GLY A 396 3.78 4.28 -0.77
N ARG A 397 3.13 3.14 -1.05
CA ARG A 397 3.76 1.81 -0.95
C ARG A 397 3.26 0.88 -2.05
N THR A 398 4.20 0.20 -2.70
CA THR A 398 3.91 -0.95 -3.58
C THR A 398 4.65 -2.19 -3.06
N TRP A 399 4.72 -3.27 -3.84
CA TRP A 399 5.50 -4.45 -3.47
C TRP A 399 6.96 -4.43 -3.93
N ASP A 400 7.42 -3.31 -4.50
CA ASP A 400 8.82 -3.14 -4.88
C ASP A 400 9.75 -3.26 -3.67
N PHE A 401 9.30 -2.81 -2.48
CA PHE A 401 9.98 -3.01 -1.20
C PHE A 401 9.00 -3.43 -0.11
N GLY A 402 9.00 -4.72 0.24
CA GLY A 402 7.96 -5.33 1.07
C GLY A 402 7.92 -4.87 2.53
N VAL A 403 9.01 -4.33 3.06
CA VAL A 403 9.19 -4.04 4.49
C VAL A 403 9.71 -2.63 4.79
N VAL A 404 9.29 -1.66 3.99
CA VAL A 404 9.55 -0.22 4.21
C VAL A 404 8.27 0.53 4.54
N PRO A 405 8.30 1.62 5.32
CA PRO A 405 7.09 2.39 5.62
C PRO A 405 6.48 3.11 4.41
N TYR A 406 7.29 3.53 3.44
CA TYR A 406 6.87 4.14 2.18
C TYR A 406 8.04 4.19 1.19
N GLU A 407 7.75 4.42 -0.09
CA GLU A 407 8.71 4.57 -1.18
C GLU A 407 8.95 6.07 -1.49
N PRO A 408 10.12 6.66 -1.18
CA PRO A 408 10.39 8.09 -1.31
C PRO A 408 10.69 8.53 -2.77
N MET A 409 9.89 8.06 -3.73
CA MET A 409 10.04 8.35 -5.17
C MET A 409 9.04 9.41 -5.63
N GLY A 410 9.14 10.62 -5.05
CA GLY A 410 8.13 11.67 -5.18
C GLY A 410 7.72 12.00 -6.63
N GLN A 411 8.67 12.16 -7.53
CA GLN A 411 8.41 12.48 -8.93
C GLN A 411 7.77 11.31 -9.71
N GLN A 412 8.11 10.07 -9.36
CA GLN A 412 7.46 8.90 -9.95
C GLN A 412 6.01 8.75 -9.47
N TRP A 413 5.75 9.03 -8.19
CA TRP A 413 4.38 9.09 -7.64
C TRP A 413 3.53 10.17 -8.32
N ILE A 414 4.09 11.36 -8.54
CA ILE A 414 3.40 12.44 -9.28
C ILE A 414 2.90 11.94 -10.64
N LYS A 415 3.77 11.27 -11.41
CA LYS A 415 3.38 10.70 -12.71
C LYS A 415 2.25 9.66 -12.58
N ARG A 416 2.31 8.80 -11.55
CA ARG A 416 1.24 7.81 -11.29
C ARG A 416 -0.07 8.50 -10.93
N TYR A 417 -0.06 9.53 -10.09
CA TYR A 417 -1.26 10.30 -9.72
C TYR A 417 -1.89 10.98 -10.93
N GLU A 418 -1.09 11.58 -11.82
CA GLU A 418 -1.57 12.16 -13.08
C GLU A 418 -2.25 11.12 -13.97
N LYS A 419 -1.74 9.88 -14.02
CA LYS A 419 -2.35 8.77 -14.74
C LYS A 419 -3.65 8.30 -14.11
N VAL A 420 -3.72 8.24 -12.79
CA VAL A 420 -4.96 7.92 -12.06
C VAL A 420 -6.03 8.99 -12.29
N GLN A 421 -5.67 10.28 -12.25
CA GLN A 421 -6.56 11.37 -12.62
C GLN A 421 -6.98 11.33 -14.10
N GLN A 422 -6.09 10.91 -15.00
CA GLN A 422 -6.41 10.70 -16.40
C GLN A 422 -7.47 9.60 -16.56
N ALA A 423 -7.31 8.45 -15.88
CA ALA A 423 -8.30 7.37 -15.89
C ALA A 423 -9.65 7.81 -15.30
N GLN A 424 -9.66 8.69 -14.29
CA GLN A 424 -10.89 9.31 -13.78
C GLN A 424 -11.62 10.09 -14.87
N ARG A 425 -10.91 10.94 -15.63
CA ARG A 425 -11.50 11.73 -16.71
C ARG A 425 -11.92 10.88 -17.92
N GLU A 426 -11.10 9.91 -18.29
CA GLU A 426 -11.30 9.12 -19.52
C GLU A 426 -12.29 7.98 -19.32
N TRP A 427 -12.24 7.27 -18.20
CA TRP A 427 -13.02 6.06 -17.96
C TRP A 427 -14.03 6.16 -16.81
N GLY A 428 -14.05 7.28 -16.08
CA GLY A 428 -14.93 7.43 -14.93
C GLY A 428 -14.49 6.59 -13.73
N LEU A 429 -13.19 6.33 -13.59
CA LEU A 429 -12.63 5.71 -12.39
C LEU A 429 -13.09 6.49 -11.15
N THR A 430 -13.83 5.82 -10.26
CA THR A 430 -14.56 6.47 -9.15
C THR A 430 -14.00 6.10 -7.78
N GLY A 431 -13.20 5.04 -7.67
CA GLY A 431 -12.68 4.56 -6.39
C GLY A 431 -11.35 3.84 -6.50
N LEU A 432 -10.62 3.82 -5.38
CA LEU A 432 -9.25 3.35 -5.25
C LEU A 432 -9.14 2.46 -4.00
N LEU A 433 -8.52 1.30 -4.15
CA LEU A 433 -7.93 0.56 -3.05
C LEU A 433 -6.47 1.04 -2.93
N GLU A 434 -6.21 1.84 -1.90
CA GLU A 434 -5.01 2.68 -1.77
C GLU A 434 -3.79 1.91 -1.27
N ASN A 435 -4.05 0.80 -0.56
CA ASN A 435 -3.05 -0.13 -0.07
C ASN A 435 -3.69 -1.50 0.13
N HIS A 436 -2.88 -2.54 -0.05
CA HIS A 436 -3.30 -3.92 0.17
C HIS A 436 -3.26 -4.23 1.69
N HIS A 437 -3.07 -5.48 2.08
CA HIS A 437 -2.98 -5.89 3.50
C HIS A 437 -1.88 -5.20 4.33
N TYR A 438 -0.92 -4.51 3.69
CA TYR A 438 0.17 -3.83 4.39
C TYR A 438 -0.17 -2.43 4.93
N GLY A 439 -1.38 -1.92 4.69
CA GLY A 439 -1.79 -0.61 5.17
C GLY A 439 -0.99 0.53 4.54
N PHE A 440 -1.06 1.71 5.15
CA PHE A 440 -0.18 2.82 4.82
C PHE A 440 0.58 3.28 6.06
N HIS A 441 1.68 3.98 5.87
CA HIS A 441 2.31 4.74 6.92
C HIS A 441 2.20 6.23 6.59
N PRO A 442 1.65 7.09 7.47
CA PRO A 442 1.61 8.53 7.25
C PRO A 442 2.98 9.06 6.81
N SER A 443 3.01 9.68 5.64
CA SER A 443 4.24 10.09 4.96
C SER A 443 3.99 11.25 4.01
N ILE A 444 5.07 11.92 3.59
CA ILE A 444 5.03 12.98 2.57
C ILE A 444 4.31 12.51 1.30
N ILE A 445 4.41 11.22 0.95
CA ILE A 445 3.75 10.66 -0.24
C ILE A 445 2.24 10.54 -0.06
N CYS A 446 1.76 10.15 1.13
CA CYS A 446 0.32 10.12 1.44
C CYS A 446 -0.28 11.54 1.45
N GLU A 447 0.48 12.54 1.92
CA GLU A 447 0.05 13.93 1.89
C GLU A 447 0.03 14.48 0.45
N LEU A 448 1.01 14.10 -0.37
CA LEU A 448 1.04 14.43 -1.80
C LEU A 448 -0.12 13.78 -2.56
N GLU A 449 -0.46 12.54 -2.23
CA GLU A 449 -1.63 11.83 -2.75
C GLU A 449 -2.94 12.58 -2.41
N LYS A 450 -3.12 12.98 -1.14
CA LYS A 450 -4.25 13.81 -0.70
C LYS A 450 -4.35 15.09 -1.51
N CYS A 451 -3.22 15.76 -1.80
CA CYS A 451 -3.20 16.92 -2.69
C CYS A 451 -3.67 16.57 -4.11
N ALA A 452 -3.26 15.42 -4.66
CA ALA A 452 -3.62 14.98 -5.99
C ALA A 452 -5.10 14.60 -6.13
N PHE A 453 -5.75 14.11 -5.08
CA PHE A 453 -7.10 13.54 -5.16
C PHE A 453 -8.22 14.48 -4.73
N PHE A 454 -7.89 15.75 -4.48
CA PHE A 454 -8.86 16.85 -4.31
C PHE A 454 -8.67 17.90 -5.41
N THR A 455 -9.77 18.33 -6.03
CA THR A 455 -9.76 19.37 -7.06
C THR A 455 -10.30 20.70 -6.53
N PRO A 456 -9.74 21.87 -6.91
CA PRO A 456 -8.62 22.07 -7.83
C PRO A 456 -7.30 21.54 -7.28
N VAL A 457 -6.48 20.99 -8.18
CA VAL A 457 -5.17 20.42 -7.87
C VAL A 457 -4.11 21.51 -8.12
N LYS A 458 -3.38 21.90 -7.08
CA LYS A 458 -2.14 22.68 -7.22
C LYS A 458 -1.12 21.83 -7.98
N PRO A 459 -0.25 22.40 -8.85
CA PRO A 459 0.83 21.64 -9.46
C PRO A 459 1.55 20.74 -8.44
N LEU A 460 1.59 19.44 -8.71
CA LEU A 460 2.01 18.46 -7.70
C LEU A 460 3.49 18.60 -7.35
N ILE A 461 4.32 19.06 -8.28
CA ILE A 461 5.73 19.34 -8.01
C ILE A 461 5.90 20.48 -7.00
N GLU A 462 5.05 21.51 -7.08
CA GLU A 462 5.04 22.59 -6.09
C GLU A 462 4.49 22.11 -4.74
N SER A 463 3.50 21.22 -4.75
CA SER A 463 2.95 20.62 -3.52
C SER A 463 4.00 19.74 -2.83
N LEU A 464 4.76 18.95 -3.59
CA LEU A 464 5.89 18.18 -3.06
C LEU A 464 6.93 19.11 -2.44
N ARG A 465 7.32 20.18 -3.14
CA ARG A 465 8.27 21.16 -2.63
C ARG A 465 7.82 21.78 -1.29
N ASP A 466 6.55 22.17 -1.18
CA ASP A 466 6.00 22.73 0.07
C ASP A 466 6.13 21.73 1.24
N LEU A 467 5.82 20.45 1.00
CA LEU A 467 5.95 19.39 2.00
C LEU A 467 7.42 19.16 2.41
N LEU A 468 8.34 19.18 1.44
CA LEU A 468 9.78 19.05 1.70
C LEU A 468 10.30 20.24 2.53
N VAL A 469 9.92 21.47 2.19
CA VAL A 469 10.31 22.67 2.97
C VAL A 469 9.72 22.63 4.37
N ARG A 470 8.49 22.13 4.52
CA ARG A 470 7.89 21.97 5.84
C ARG A 470 8.71 21.01 6.71
N ASP A 471 9.06 19.85 6.19
CA ASP A 471 9.66 18.75 6.97
C ASP A 471 11.17 18.84 7.11
N PHE A 472 11.87 19.42 6.14
CA PHE A 472 13.35 19.49 6.12
C PHE A 472 13.90 20.91 6.25
N GLY A 473 13.09 21.93 5.94
CA GLY A 473 13.56 23.32 5.84
C GLY A 473 14.07 23.66 4.43
N GLU A 474 14.25 24.94 4.12
CA GLU A 474 14.53 25.41 2.74
C GLU A 474 15.80 24.82 2.12
N GLU A 475 16.92 24.78 2.86
CA GLU A 475 18.20 24.28 2.34
C GLU A 475 18.13 22.76 2.07
N ASP A 476 17.70 21.99 3.06
CA ASP A 476 17.63 20.53 2.96
C ASP A 476 16.50 20.05 2.05
N ALA A 477 15.44 20.85 1.83
CA ALA A 477 14.39 20.52 0.88
C ALA A 477 14.90 20.43 -0.55
N VAL A 478 15.88 21.25 -0.94
CA VAL A 478 16.51 21.19 -2.27
C VAL A 478 17.27 19.87 -2.43
N LEU A 479 18.03 19.47 -1.41
CA LEU A 479 18.75 18.19 -1.40
C LEU A 479 17.78 17.00 -1.46
N ALA A 480 16.71 17.06 -0.67
CA ALA A 480 15.68 16.04 -0.65
C ALA A 480 14.93 15.92 -1.99
N GLU A 481 14.60 17.05 -2.62
CA GLU A 481 13.94 17.07 -3.93
C GLU A 481 14.81 16.40 -5.00
N GLN A 482 16.10 16.73 -5.05
CA GLN A 482 17.08 16.12 -5.96
C GLN A 482 17.31 14.64 -5.67
N ALA A 483 17.36 14.26 -4.39
CA ALA A 483 17.47 12.86 -3.99
C ALA A 483 16.24 12.04 -4.41
N MET A 484 15.03 12.57 -4.19
CA MET A 484 13.79 11.93 -4.64
C MET A 484 13.71 11.80 -6.16
N GLU A 485 14.30 12.74 -6.92
CA GLU A 485 14.41 12.63 -8.37
C GLU A 485 15.29 11.43 -8.76
N LYS A 486 16.45 11.26 -8.10
CA LYS A 486 17.32 10.10 -8.28
C LYS A 486 16.65 8.79 -7.90
N PHE A 487 15.92 8.75 -6.77
CA PHE A 487 15.16 7.57 -6.37
C PHE A 487 14.05 7.25 -7.36
N SER A 488 13.37 8.27 -7.88
CA SER A 488 12.32 8.15 -8.91
C SER A 488 12.85 7.63 -10.23
N GLU A 489 14.09 7.99 -10.61
CA GLU A 489 14.76 7.38 -11.75
C GLU A 489 15.15 5.92 -11.44
N ALA A 490 15.72 5.67 -10.26
CA ALA A 490 16.18 4.35 -9.83
C ALA A 490 15.08 3.30 -9.92
N ILE A 491 13.87 3.59 -9.41
CA ILE A 491 12.77 2.61 -9.36
C ILE A 491 12.33 2.13 -10.74
N THR A 492 12.59 2.89 -11.82
CA THR A 492 12.27 2.45 -13.19
C THR A 492 13.14 1.29 -13.69
N TYR A 493 14.23 0.98 -12.99
CA TYR A 493 15.11 -0.16 -13.28
C TYR A 493 14.78 -1.40 -12.45
N TYR A 494 13.84 -1.31 -11.51
CA TYR A 494 13.39 -2.47 -10.74
C TYR A 494 12.68 -3.47 -11.67
N PRO A 495 13.01 -4.78 -11.63
CA PRO A 495 12.28 -5.81 -12.34
C PRO A 495 11.17 -6.39 -11.44
N PRO A 496 9.89 -6.03 -11.63
CA PRO A 496 8.77 -6.38 -10.75
C PRO A 496 8.26 -7.80 -10.99
N SER A 497 9.18 -8.76 -10.99
CA SER A 497 8.90 -10.17 -11.20
C SER A 497 8.53 -10.88 -9.90
N ASN A 498 7.93 -12.06 -10.02
CA ASN A 498 7.66 -12.92 -8.87
C ASN A 498 8.93 -13.26 -8.08
N GLU A 499 10.06 -13.40 -8.79
CA GLU A 499 11.36 -13.67 -8.16
C GLU A 499 11.83 -12.54 -7.24
N GLU A 500 11.58 -11.28 -7.59
CA GLU A 500 11.92 -10.14 -6.74
C GLU A 500 10.89 -9.93 -5.65
N GLN A 501 9.62 -9.90 -6.04
CA GLN A 501 8.52 -9.56 -5.15
C GLN A 501 8.32 -10.55 -4.01
N TYR A 502 8.60 -11.84 -4.25
CA TYR A 502 8.57 -12.90 -3.24
C TYR A 502 10.00 -13.37 -2.86
N GLY A 503 11.02 -12.58 -3.22
CA GLY A 503 12.43 -12.83 -2.95
C GLY A 503 13.04 -11.79 -2.01
N ALA A 504 14.25 -11.32 -2.36
CA ALA A 504 15.01 -10.39 -1.53
C ALA A 504 14.28 -9.06 -1.29
N PHE A 505 13.57 -8.54 -2.31
CA PHE A 505 12.84 -7.28 -2.16
C PHE A 505 11.61 -7.39 -1.25
N ARG A 506 11.11 -8.61 -1.01
CA ARG A 506 10.03 -8.86 -0.04
C ARG A 506 10.46 -8.59 1.39
N ILE A 507 11.67 -9.03 1.77
CA ILE A 507 12.15 -9.10 3.15
C ILE A 507 13.52 -8.46 3.36
N GLY A 508 13.99 -7.65 2.42
CA GLY A 508 15.23 -6.88 2.56
C GLY A 508 16.50 -7.71 2.81
N PRO A 509 17.50 -7.14 3.49
CA PRO A 509 18.82 -7.77 3.67
C PRO A 509 18.84 -9.01 4.59
N SER A 510 17.70 -9.44 5.13
CA SER A 510 17.63 -10.71 5.88
C SER A 510 17.39 -11.93 4.98
N TYR A 511 17.27 -11.74 3.67
CA TYR A 511 17.06 -12.83 2.73
C TYR A 511 18.23 -13.84 2.71
N PRO A 512 17.99 -15.16 2.86
CA PRO A 512 19.06 -16.15 2.99
C PRO A 512 19.76 -16.49 1.66
N LEU A 513 21.03 -16.92 1.75
CA LEU A 513 21.87 -17.35 0.62
C LEU A 513 22.40 -18.77 0.91
N TRP A 514 21.63 -19.81 0.58
CA TRP A 514 21.99 -21.21 0.87
C TRP A 514 22.67 -21.89 -0.33
N SER A 515 23.92 -22.34 -0.17
CA SER A 515 24.64 -23.07 -1.23
C SER A 515 24.18 -24.53 -1.31
N GLY A 516 23.83 -25.15 -0.18
CA GLY A 516 23.35 -26.53 -0.09
C GLY A 516 21.87 -26.75 -0.47
N ASN A 517 21.33 -27.92 -0.09
CA ASN A 517 19.92 -28.28 -0.30
C ASN A 517 19.02 -27.67 0.79
N TYR A 518 18.62 -26.41 0.58
CA TYR A 518 17.76 -25.68 1.52
C TYR A 518 16.38 -26.33 1.75
N GLN A 519 15.89 -27.18 0.84
CA GLN A 519 14.57 -27.80 0.94
C GLN A 519 14.48 -28.80 2.10
N GLU A 520 15.61 -29.39 2.48
CA GLU A 520 15.73 -30.33 3.60
C GLU A 520 15.86 -29.62 4.95
N LEU A 521 16.13 -28.31 4.95
CA LEU A 521 16.20 -27.53 6.18
C LEU A 521 14.80 -27.28 6.76
N PRO A 522 14.66 -27.14 8.09
CA PRO A 522 13.42 -26.69 8.71
C PRO A 522 12.89 -25.42 8.04
N GLN A 523 11.57 -25.38 7.79
CA GLN A 523 10.90 -24.28 7.11
C GLN A 523 11.55 -23.91 5.75
N HIS A 524 12.22 -24.86 5.10
CA HIS A 524 12.94 -24.65 3.84
C HIS A 524 13.99 -23.52 3.90
N GLY A 525 14.71 -23.43 5.01
CA GLY A 525 15.80 -22.46 5.19
C GLY A 525 15.34 -21.01 5.36
N LYS A 526 14.05 -20.78 5.63
CA LYS A 526 13.49 -19.46 5.91
C LYS A 526 13.83 -18.99 7.33
N LEU A 527 13.78 -17.66 7.52
CA LEU A 527 13.78 -17.05 8.85
C LEU A 527 12.57 -17.57 9.65
N PRO A 528 12.74 -17.98 10.93
CA PRO A 528 11.63 -18.38 11.77
C PRO A 528 10.57 -17.29 11.87
N ASP A 529 9.31 -17.68 11.66
CA ASP A 529 8.17 -16.80 11.68
C ASP A 529 7.71 -16.43 13.09
N ARG A 530 6.91 -15.36 13.20
CA ARG A 530 6.25 -14.97 14.44
C ARG A 530 4.89 -15.68 14.50
N ALA A 531 4.58 -16.34 15.62
CA ALA A 531 3.36 -17.12 15.78
C ALA A 531 2.03 -16.34 15.59
N HIS A 532 2.06 -15.01 15.65
CA HIS A 532 0.89 -14.13 15.45
C HIS A 532 0.84 -13.46 14.07
N ALA A 533 1.88 -13.65 13.24
CA ALA A 533 1.89 -13.18 11.86
C ALA A 533 0.83 -13.94 11.07
N MET A 534 0.01 -13.24 10.29
CA MET A 534 -1.12 -13.84 9.58
C MET A 534 -0.66 -14.88 8.53
N PHE A 535 0.41 -14.59 7.81
CA PHE A 535 0.99 -15.49 6.81
C PHE A 535 2.35 -16.07 7.23
N GLY A 536 2.82 -15.80 8.45
CA GLY A 536 4.14 -16.22 8.90
C GLY A 536 5.22 -15.85 7.88
N ASN A 537 5.96 -16.87 7.41
CA ASN A 537 6.97 -16.74 6.36
C ASN A 537 6.54 -17.38 5.02
N ASP A 538 5.24 -17.64 4.82
CA ASP A 538 4.75 -18.35 3.62
C ASP A 538 4.84 -17.52 2.35
N ILE A 539 4.82 -16.19 2.46
CA ILE A 539 4.73 -15.29 1.29
C ILE A 539 6.06 -15.21 0.50
N TYR A 540 7.21 -15.35 1.15
CA TYR A 540 8.51 -15.29 0.47
C TYR A 540 9.15 -16.67 0.33
N PHE A 541 10.04 -16.84 -0.64
CA PHE A 541 10.79 -18.08 -0.85
C PHE A 541 12.14 -18.04 -0.13
N GLY A 542 12.54 -19.15 0.51
CA GLY A 542 13.84 -19.27 1.20
C GLY A 542 15.05 -19.44 0.27
N ALA A 543 14.84 -19.42 -1.04
CA ALA A 543 15.87 -19.51 -2.07
C ALA A 543 15.36 -18.84 -3.35
N TYR A 544 16.30 -18.34 -4.16
CA TYR A 544 15.96 -17.71 -5.45
C TYR A 544 15.20 -18.71 -6.32
N ARG A 545 13.92 -18.40 -6.58
CA ARG A 545 13.04 -19.22 -7.40
C ARG A 545 13.20 -18.84 -8.86
N GLN A 546 12.88 -19.78 -9.76
CA GLN A 546 12.66 -19.49 -11.17
C GLN A 546 11.18 -19.69 -11.46
N ASP A 547 10.48 -18.64 -11.85
CA ASP A 547 9.10 -18.69 -12.29
C ASP A 547 9.03 -18.84 -13.82
N PHE A 548 8.07 -19.65 -14.27
CA PHE A 548 7.86 -20.04 -15.66
C PHE A 548 6.38 -19.92 -16.04
N GLY A 549 5.87 -18.69 -16.01
CA GLY A 549 4.48 -18.41 -16.39
C GLY A 549 4.24 -18.18 -17.90
N GLY A 550 5.27 -18.27 -18.74
CA GLY A 550 5.18 -17.98 -20.19
C GLY A 550 4.98 -16.51 -20.56
N ARG A 551 4.75 -15.63 -19.57
CA ARG A 551 4.57 -14.18 -19.71
C ARG A 551 5.86 -13.39 -19.54
N ASN A 552 6.89 -14.02 -19.00
CA ASN A 552 8.22 -13.47 -18.84
C ASN A 552 9.17 -14.19 -19.79
N SER A 553 10.28 -13.54 -20.17
CA SER A 553 11.43 -14.29 -20.66
C SER A 553 11.89 -15.31 -19.61
N LEU A 554 12.56 -16.38 -20.04
CA LEU A 554 13.11 -17.38 -19.11
C LEU A 554 13.98 -16.69 -18.05
N SER A 555 13.87 -17.10 -16.79
CA SER A 555 14.65 -16.52 -15.68
C SER A 555 16.15 -16.47 -15.96
N GLY A 556 16.71 -17.52 -16.58
CA GLY A 556 18.13 -17.56 -16.99
C GLY A 556 18.52 -16.57 -18.10
N VAL A 557 17.55 -16.06 -18.87
CA VAL A 557 17.76 -14.96 -19.83
C VAL A 557 17.61 -13.62 -19.11
N ARG A 558 16.53 -13.47 -18.33
CA ARG A 558 16.20 -12.24 -17.61
C ARG A 558 17.29 -11.80 -16.65
N ILE A 559 17.85 -12.74 -15.88
CA ILE A 559 18.87 -12.46 -14.85
C ILE A 559 20.08 -11.70 -15.40
N MET A 560 20.41 -11.91 -16.69
CA MET A 560 21.52 -11.25 -17.36
C MET A 560 21.23 -9.77 -17.70
N ASP A 561 19.97 -9.41 -17.88
CA ASP A 561 19.53 -8.02 -18.06
C ASP A 561 19.17 -7.35 -16.72
N GLU A 562 18.66 -8.13 -15.76
CA GLU A 562 18.23 -7.65 -14.44
C GLU A 562 19.40 -7.21 -13.56
N ILE A 563 20.53 -7.95 -13.54
CA ILE A 563 21.69 -7.56 -12.72
C ILE A 563 22.20 -6.15 -13.11
N PRO A 564 22.49 -5.84 -14.40
CA PRO A 564 22.88 -4.49 -14.80
C PRO A 564 21.84 -3.40 -14.48
N ALA A 565 20.55 -3.74 -14.61
CA ALA A 565 19.47 -2.82 -14.25
C ALA A 565 19.48 -2.51 -12.74
N LEU A 566 19.59 -3.53 -11.89
CA LEU A 566 19.70 -3.38 -10.44
C LEU A 566 20.98 -2.65 -10.02
N GLN A 567 22.10 -2.87 -10.71
CA GLN A 567 23.33 -2.09 -10.49
C GLN A 567 23.14 -0.60 -10.83
N THR A 568 22.37 -0.31 -11.89
CA THR A 568 22.01 1.07 -12.25
C THR A 568 21.09 1.69 -11.20
N MET A 569 20.08 0.94 -10.74
CA MET A 569 19.20 1.30 -9.64
C MET A 569 20.00 1.62 -8.38
N GLU A 570 20.92 0.75 -7.99
CA GLU A 570 21.77 0.93 -6.82
C GLU A 570 22.63 2.19 -6.91
N ARG A 571 23.27 2.43 -8.06
CA ARG A 571 24.07 3.64 -8.28
C ARG A 571 23.24 4.91 -8.09
N LEU A 572 22.04 4.96 -8.69
CA LEU A 572 21.14 6.11 -8.56
C LEU A 572 20.67 6.31 -7.10
N MET A 573 20.39 5.21 -6.39
CA MET A 573 20.09 5.28 -4.95
C MET A 573 21.27 5.84 -4.15
N LEU A 574 22.51 5.41 -4.44
CA LEU A 574 23.70 5.94 -3.78
C LEU A 574 23.93 7.42 -4.08
N GLU A 575 23.68 7.88 -5.31
CA GLU A 575 23.73 9.31 -5.67
C GLU A 575 22.72 10.13 -4.87
N GLY A 576 21.48 9.64 -4.73
CA GLY A 576 20.46 10.28 -3.91
C GLY A 576 20.83 10.30 -2.42
N ILE A 577 21.36 9.20 -1.88
CA ILE A 577 21.83 9.12 -0.49
C ILE A 577 22.95 10.14 -0.24
N ALA A 578 23.92 10.25 -1.15
CA ALA A 578 25.03 11.19 -1.02
C ALA A 578 24.55 12.66 -0.98
N LEU A 579 23.49 12.99 -1.72
CA LEU A 579 22.85 14.32 -1.63
C LEU A 579 22.29 14.58 -0.22
N LEU A 580 21.58 13.62 0.36
CA LEU A 580 21.03 13.74 1.72
C LEU A 580 22.13 13.85 2.78
N GLU A 581 23.21 13.07 2.63
CA GLU A 581 24.37 13.09 3.54
C GLU A 581 25.19 14.39 3.44
N SER A 582 25.05 15.15 2.36
CA SER A 582 25.72 16.43 2.19
C SER A 582 25.11 17.57 3.04
N SER A 583 23.95 17.34 3.67
CA SER A 583 23.33 18.29 4.59
C SER A 583 24.27 18.62 5.75
N LYS A 584 24.39 19.91 6.06
CA LYS A 584 25.25 20.42 7.14
C LYS A 584 24.60 20.33 8.51
N ALA A 585 23.27 20.34 8.57
CA ALA A 585 22.50 20.37 9.80
C ALA A 585 21.21 19.55 9.68
N PRO A 586 21.32 18.24 9.35
CA PRO A 586 20.16 17.42 9.05
C PRO A 586 19.28 17.26 10.31
N ASN A 587 17.99 17.52 10.17
CA ASN A 587 17.02 17.24 11.21
C ASN A 587 16.65 15.74 11.26
N ASP A 588 15.90 15.33 12.28
CA ASP A 588 15.52 13.93 12.47
C ASP A 588 14.70 13.37 11.29
N ALA A 589 13.88 14.18 10.63
CA ALA A 589 13.07 13.74 9.49
C ALA A 589 13.97 13.42 8.28
N LEU A 590 14.96 14.28 7.98
CA LEU A 590 15.91 14.06 6.90
C LEU A 590 16.80 12.84 7.18
N LEU A 591 17.24 12.68 8.43
CA LEU A 591 18.01 11.50 8.86
C LEU A 591 17.21 10.20 8.67
N ARG A 592 15.90 10.21 9.02
CA ARG A 592 15.01 9.06 8.79
C ARG A 592 14.83 8.76 7.31
N MET A 593 14.68 9.76 6.45
CA MET A 593 14.60 9.56 5.00
C MET A 593 15.91 9.00 4.42
N CYS A 594 17.06 9.49 4.88
CA CYS A 594 18.36 8.96 4.49
C CYS A 594 18.53 7.49 4.91
N ASN A 595 18.15 7.14 6.15
CA ASN A 595 18.18 5.76 6.63
C ASN A 595 17.24 4.83 5.86
N LEU A 596 16.03 5.29 5.51
CA LEU A 596 15.11 4.57 4.64
C LEU A 596 15.75 4.29 3.27
N ALA A 597 16.34 5.31 2.63
CA ALA A 597 17.01 5.15 1.34
C ALA A 597 18.19 4.16 1.42
N LYS A 598 18.99 4.21 2.50
CA LYS A 598 20.08 3.25 2.74
C LYS A 598 19.57 1.82 2.92
N PHE A 599 18.48 1.61 3.66
CA PHE A 599 17.86 0.29 3.81
C PHE A 599 17.39 -0.28 2.46
N MET A 600 16.75 0.56 1.63
CA MET A 600 16.35 0.19 0.27
C MET A 600 17.58 -0.13 -0.61
N GLN A 601 18.65 0.66 -0.49
CA GLN A 601 19.92 0.40 -1.20
C GLN A 601 20.55 -0.93 -0.78
N HIS A 602 20.61 -1.24 0.52
CA HIS A 602 21.09 -2.54 1.00
C HIS A 602 20.20 -3.70 0.52
N THR A 603 18.89 -3.48 0.40
CA THR A 603 17.95 -4.46 -0.18
C THR A 603 18.26 -4.74 -1.64
N ILE A 604 18.53 -3.69 -2.44
CA ILE A 604 18.94 -3.83 -3.85
C ILE A 604 20.25 -4.63 -3.93
N ARG A 605 21.21 -4.32 -3.07
CA ARG A 605 22.49 -5.06 -3.01
C ARG A 605 22.29 -6.53 -2.71
N THR A 606 21.47 -6.88 -1.71
CA THR A 606 21.10 -8.27 -1.44
C THR A 606 20.42 -8.91 -2.65
N GLY A 607 19.51 -8.21 -3.36
CA GLY A 607 18.89 -8.69 -4.59
C GLY A 607 19.91 -9.04 -5.69
N ILE A 608 20.92 -8.18 -5.89
CA ILE A 608 22.04 -8.43 -6.81
C ILE A 608 22.83 -9.66 -6.35
N HIS A 609 23.20 -9.72 -5.07
CA HIS A 609 23.99 -10.83 -4.52
C HIS A 609 23.25 -12.17 -4.62
N VAL A 610 21.93 -12.20 -4.40
CA VAL A 610 21.10 -13.41 -4.54
C VAL A 610 21.15 -13.94 -5.97
N LYS A 611 21.05 -13.05 -6.97
CA LYS A 611 21.16 -13.42 -8.38
C LYS A 611 22.55 -13.92 -8.75
N GLN A 612 23.60 -13.25 -8.27
CA GLN A 612 24.99 -13.68 -8.48
C GLN A 612 25.26 -15.03 -7.82
N HIS A 613 24.79 -15.22 -6.58
CA HIS A 613 24.91 -16.49 -5.85
C HIS A 613 24.19 -17.61 -6.59
N PHE A 614 22.99 -17.35 -7.11
CA PHE A 614 22.27 -18.29 -7.94
C PHE A 614 23.08 -18.69 -9.18
N ILE A 615 23.65 -17.73 -9.92
CA ILE A 615 24.48 -18.00 -11.11
C ILE A 615 25.70 -18.86 -10.74
N LEU A 616 26.44 -18.49 -9.70
CA LEU A 616 27.62 -19.23 -9.24
C LEU A 616 27.26 -20.66 -8.83
N LYS A 617 26.12 -20.85 -8.15
CA LYS A 617 25.61 -22.18 -7.77
C LYS A 617 25.30 -23.04 -9.00
N GLN A 618 24.64 -22.47 -10.01
CA GLN A 618 24.37 -23.19 -11.26
C GLN A 618 25.66 -23.55 -11.99
N GLN A 619 26.60 -22.61 -12.12
CA GLN A 619 27.89 -22.86 -12.77
C GLN A 619 28.72 -23.92 -12.04
N LEU A 620 28.75 -23.86 -10.70
CA LEU A 620 29.47 -24.83 -9.87
C LEU A 620 28.94 -26.26 -10.08
N SER A 621 27.62 -26.42 -10.22
CA SER A 621 26.99 -27.73 -10.45
C SER A 621 27.40 -28.40 -11.78
N ILE A 622 27.96 -27.63 -12.73
CA ILE A 622 28.37 -28.10 -14.05
C ILE A 622 29.82 -27.70 -14.42
N ALA A 623 30.66 -27.38 -13.43
CA ALA A 623 31.99 -26.79 -13.64
C ALA A 623 32.94 -27.64 -14.50
N GLY A 624 32.68 -28.94 -14.63
CA GLY A 624 33.36 -29.86 -15.56
C GLY A 624 34.79 -30.25 -15.19
N ASN A 625 35.50 -29.45 -14.38
CA ASN A 625 36.80 -29.81 -13.80
C ASN A 625 37.03 -29.09 -12.46
N GLN A 626 38.02 -29.59 -11.71
CA GLN A 626 38.31 -29.12 -10.35
C GLN A 626 38.85 -27.69 -10.28
N ALA A 627 39.61 -27.25 -11.28
CA ALA A 627 40.17 -25.90 -11.30
C ALA A 627 39.07 -24.85 -11.49
N ALA A 628 38.13 -25.11 -12.42
CA ALA A 628 36.95 -24.26 -12.62
C ALA A 628 36.06 -24.24 -11.36
N ALA A 629 35.84 -25.40 -10.72
CA ALA A 629 35.07 -25.47 -9.48
C ALA A 629 35.75 -24.70 -8.33
N ALA A 630 37.08 -24.79 -8.20
CA ALA A 630 37.84 -24.07 -7.17
C ALA A 630 37.73 -22.54 -7.35
N GLU A 631 37.78 -22.06 -8.58
CA GLU A 631 37.61 -20.64 -8.90
C GLU A 631 36.19 -20.14 -8.57
N LEU A 632 35.17 -20.89 -8.96
CA LEU A 632 33.77 -20.57 -8.62
C LEU A 632 33.52 -20.55 -7.10
N LEU A 633 34.17 -21.44 -6.35
CA LEU A 633 34.09 -21.45 -4.89
C LEU A 633 34.75 -20.21 -4.26
N ASN A 634 35.86 -19.73 -4.81
CA ASN A 634 36.48 -18.48 -4.35
C ASN A 634 35.56 -17.27 -4.60
N GLN A 635 34.97 -17.19 -5.80
CA GLN A 635 34.01 -16.13 -6.13
C GLN A 635 32.77 -16.17 -5.22
N MET A 636 32.31 -17.38 -4.87
CA MET A 636 31.19 -17.55 -3.94
C MET A 636 31.55 -17.11 -2.52
N GLU A 637 32.76 -17.41 -2.04
CA GLU A 637 33.26 -16.94 -0.74
C GLU A 637 33.34 -15.41 -0.67
N GLU A 638 33.91 -14.77 -1.71
CA GLU A 638 33.98 -13.31 -1.81
C GLU A 638 32.58 -12.67 -1.78
N LEU A 639 31.62 -13.25 -2.50
CA LEU A 639 30.24 -12.79 -2.52
C LEU A 639 29.56 -12.90 -1.15
N LEU A 640 29.73 -14.03 -0.44
CA LEU A 640 29.15 -14.22 0.89
C LEU A 640 29.76 -13.26 1.92
N LEU A 641 31.06 -12.97 1.82
CA LEU A 641 31.72 -11.96 2.65
C LEU A 641 31.20 -10.54 2.35
N ALA A 642 30.99 -10.20 1.08
CA ALA A 642 30.40 -8.91 0.70
C ALA A 642 28.96 -8.75 1.22
N GLU A 643 28.15 -9.81 1.15
CA GLU A 643 26.80 -9.80 1.73
C GLU A 643 26.84 -9.69 3.25
N ARG A 644 27.81 -10.32 3.92
CA ARG A 644 28.00 -10.18 5.37
C ARG A 644 28.24 -8.73 5.78
N GLU A 645 29.06 -8.00 5.04
CA GLU A 645 29.30 -6.57 5.27
C GLU A 645 28.03 -5.72 5.02
N ASN A 646 27.25 -6.04 3.98
CA ASN A 646 25.95 -5.39 3.72
C ASN A 646 24.96 -5.58 4.88
N VAL A 647 24.89 -6.79 5.44
CA VAL A 647 24.04 -7.11 6.60
C VAL A 647 24.51 -6.35 7.85
N LEU A 648 25.81 -6.33 8.12
CA LEU A 648 26.39 -5.57 9.24
C LEU A 648 26.09 -4.06 9.14
N ALA A 649 26.20 -3.49 7.93
CA ALA A 649 25.88 -2.09 7.67
C ALA A 649 24.37 -1.78 7.84
N THR A 650 23.49 -2.78 7.73
CA THR A 650 22.04 -2.62 7.88
C THR A 650 21.60 -2.57 9.35
N ILE A 651 22.29 -3.26 10.25
CA ILE A 651 21.94 -3.33 11.68
C ILE A 651 21.75 -1.94 12.34
N PRO A 652 22.69 -0.98 12.24
CA PRO A 652 22.51 0.32 12.89
C PRO A 652 21.35 1.13 12.31
N ILE A 653 20.91 0.83 11.08
CA ILE A 653 19.80 1.52 10.41
C ILE A 653 18.47 1.09 11.04
N VAL A 654 18.23 -0.23 11.16
CA VAL A 654 16.99 -0.77 11.73
C VAL A 654 16.89 -0.53 13.24
N GLN A 655 18.03 -0.36 13.92
CA GLN A 655 18.07 -0.03 15.36
C GLN A 655 17.53 1.36 15.69
N VAL A 656 17.56 2.30 14.74
CA VAL A 656 17.10 3.69 14.98
C VAL A 656 15.81 4.04 14.24
N ASP A 657 15.22 3.07 13.53
CA ASP A 657 13.95 3.23 12.84
C ASP A 657 13.16 1.92 12.89
N SER A 658 12.28 1.81 13.90
CA SER A 658 11.47 0.61 14.14
C SER A 658 10.44 0.34 13.03
N ARG A 659 10.25 1.24 12.06
CA ARG A 659 9.35 1.01 10.93
C ARG A 659 9.95 0.06 9.89
N LEU A 660 11.28 -0.01 9.82
CA LEU A 660 11.98 -0.81 8.83
C LEU A 660 11.93 -2.30 9.20
N GLY A 661 11.76 -3.14 8.19
CA GLY A 661 11.73 -4.60 8.37
C GLY A 661 10.40 -5.16 8.85
N TRP A 662 9.36 -4.33 9.00
CA TRP A 662 8.02 -4.73 9.43
C TRP A 662 7.01 -4.66 8.28
N GLU A 663 6.21 -5.71 8.13
CA GLU A 663 5.02 -5.72 7.28
C GLU A 663 3.86 -6.38 8.05
N PRO A 664 2.65 -5.79 8.10
CA PRO A 664 1.56 -6.25 8.97
C PRO A 664 1.18 -7.74 8.90
N SER A 665 1.39 -8.39 7.76
CA SER A 665 0.97 -9.76 7.54
C SER A 665 2.07 -10.79 7.84
N MET A 666 3.34 -10.38 7.77
CA MET A 666 4.54 -11.20 8.09
C MET A 666 5.20 -10.82 9.43
N GLU A 667 4.81 -9.70 10.04
CA GLU A 667 5.49 -9.03 11.16
C GLU A 667 6.93 -8.61 10.79
N TYR A 668 7.85 -8.57 11.76
CA TYR A 668 9.25 -8.25 11.48
C TYR A 668 9.97 -9.42 10.80
N THR A 669 10.37 -9.22 9.54
CA THR A 669 11.25 -10.14 8.79
C THR A 669 12.68 -9.60 8.65
N THR A 670 12.91 -8.33 8.98
CA THR A 670 14.20 -7.63 8.77
C THR A 670 14.51 -6.65 9.90
N ASP A 671 14.32 -7.09 11.13
CA ASP A 671 14.79 -6.41 12.33
C ASP A 671 16.24 -6.83 12.67
N GLU A 672 16.79 -6.32 13.77
CA GLU A 672 18.12 -6.75 14.25
C GLU A 672 18.18 -8.28 14.46
N TYR A 673 17.07 -8.90 14.90
CA TYR A 673 17.01 -10.36 15.05
C TYR A 673 17.16 -11.07 13.71
N GLY A 674 16.41 -10.66 12.68
CA GLY A 674 16.48 -11.20 11.33
C GLY A 674 17.87 -11.05 10.71
N LEU A 675 18.49 -9.87 10.86
CA LEU A 675 19.85 -9.61 10.37
C LEU A 675 20.90 -10.46 11.11
N ARG A 676 20.78 -10.62 12.43
CA ARG A 676 21.67 -11.50 13.19
C ARG A 676 21.44 -12.98 12.87
N TRP A 677 20.22 -13.38 12.52
CA TRP A 677 19.95 -14.71 11.99
C TRP A 677 20.65 -14.91 10.65
N LYS A 678 20.55 -13.94 9.74
CA LYS A 678 21.23 -13.94 8.45
C LYS A 678 22.75 -14.03 8.61
N LEU A 679 23.35 -13.32 9.57
CA LEU A 679 24.79 -13.45 9.87
C LEU A 679 25.17 -14.87 10.26
N ARG A 680 24.42 -15.52 11.16
CA ARG A 680 24.68 -16.93 11.51
C ARG A 680 24.53 -17.87 10.31
N GLN A 681 23.59 -17.56 9.41
CA GLN A 681 23.42 -18.31 8.17
C GLN A 681 24.64 -18.16 7.24
N LEU A 682 25.16 -16.95 7.08
CA LEU A 682 26.36 -16.68 6.28
C LEU A 682 27.62 -17.29 6.90
N ASP A 683 27.78 -17.18 8.22
CA ASP A 683 28.90 -17.80 8.95
C ASP A 683 28.86 -19.33 8.77
N TYR A 684 27.67 -19.95 8.81
CA TYR A 684 27.52 -21.38 8.52
C TYR A 684 27.94 -21.75 7.08
N GLU A 685 27.53 -20.95 6.10
CA GLU A 685 27.90 -21.19 4.70
C GLU A 685 29.42 -21.10 4.49
N LEU A 686 30.06 -20.10 5.09
CA LEU A 686 31.51 -19.89 5.00
C LEU A 686 32.30 -20.98 5.73
N GLU A 687 31.91 -21.33 6.96
CA GLU A 687 32.67 -22.25 7.81
C GLU A 687 32.44 -23.73 7.45
N TYR A 688 31.21 -24.10 7.08
CA TYR A 688 30.82 -25.50 6.90
C TYR A 688 30.48 -25.83 5.45
N ALA A 689 29.53 -25.11 4.83
CA ALA A 689 29.03 -25.49 3.52
C ALA A 689 30.12 -25.41 2.43
N LEU A 690 30.81 -24.27 2.32
CA LEU A 690 31.90 -24.12 1.36
C LEU A 690 33.09 -25.05 1.65
N ALA A 691 33.37 -25.32 2.93
CA ALA A 691 34.41 -26.28 3.31
C ALA A 691 34.08 -27.70 2.79
N ASP A 692 32.83 -28.13 2.90
CA ASP A 692 32.38 -29.42 2.37
C ASP A 692 32.45 -29.46 0.83
N TYR A 693 32.06 -28.39 0.13
CA TYR A 693 32.24 -28.30 -1.33
C TYR A 693 33.72 -28.37 -1.73
N ARG A 694 34.61 -27.67 -1.03
CA ARG A 694 36.06 -27.70 -1.30
C ARG A 694 36.63 -29.10 -1.07
N LYS A 695 36.21 -29.78 -0.01
CA LYS A 695 36.58 -31.17 0.27
C LYS A 695 36.08 -32.11 -0.83
N ALA A 696 34.81 -32.01 -1.23
CA ALA A 696 34.24 -32.81 -2.30
C ALA A 696 34.97 -32.59 -3.64
N ASN A 697 35.35 -31.36 -3.95
CA ASN A 697 36.12 -31.03 -5.15
C ASN A 697 37.49 -31.73 -5.18
N ALA A 698 38.18 -31.83 -4.03
CA ALA A 698 39.48 -32.50 -3.93
C ALA A 698 39.41 -34.04 -3.98
N LEU A 699 38.27 -34.66 -3.67
CA LEU A 699 38.10 -36.12 -3.67
C LEU A 699 38.02 -36.75 -5.07
N THR A 700 37.84 -35.95 -6.12
CA THR A 700 37.79 -36.44 -7.51
C THR A 700 39.16 -36.42 -8.20
N ALA A 701 40.23 -36.12 -7.45
CA ALA A 701 41.60 -36.06 -7.96
C ALA A 701 42.26 -37.44 -7.88
N GLU A 702 41.84 -38.37 -8.73
CA GLU A 702 42.57 -39.61 -9.02
C GLU A 702 42.67 -39.87 -10.53
#